data_AF-A0A4Q3AH36-F1
#
_entry.id   AF-A0A4Q3AH36-F1
#
_cell.length_a   1.000
_cell.length_b   1.000
_cell.length_c   1.000
_cell.angle_alpha   90.00
_cell.angle_beta   90.00
_cell.angle_gamma   90.00
#
_symmetry.space_group_name_H-M   'P 1'
#
loop_
_entity.id
_entity.type
_entity.pdbx_description
1 polymer ?
#
loop_
_entity_poly.entity_id
_entity_poly.type
_entity_poly.pdbx_seq_one_letter_code
_entity_poly.pdbx_strand_id
1 'polypeptide(L)'
;MSRIFCCAFAALCLVATSRADLDLNSNGLGDVWEAKFRPSILLPNEDSDRDGQTNKEEAEAGTDPFSVTDVFAVREIQLQGANLVLKWPSQAGKRYQLQSTTTINAPNSWANVPGLYNGVAGDFSATIAKPPNSLTFFRVVVGDFDSDGDGLTDWEEIQAGSSPTSGNDLAAVTSALQAPSVVTIISGDAEATEPSSGPAADSGSFRVKRSGGIGRVLVKVQTSGSATASDYATIPSTVAVPLAATEVAVPLVPVPDTVVESDELAVLSVQADAAYTRGAATTAGVMIKDGILANGTGLLASFWKHPVVPPATSPPLNTPKFTGPPGLTRVDATVNFDSSTAVWPGSPITNAAGTASDHFSSRWEGEILPEYSQTYTFFTNGNEMCRLWINGQLLPLATSAGVLIDSDWESPPVVATQGEVSAIVTLEGGRRYPIVMEHFQNTGGHRASLSWQSASQSKQIIPQTRLFPNAPPRMYAPFDALGFIGGPTFNYQIKASAKPTSYSAANLPPGLSLDTSTGLISGAPATAGEWKVMLTATNATGSGSAFLTITIVQTSGGITRQVWNMNPGTGIADIPVTTNPTSTSILNSLAAPSDVAENYGVRIRGFLTAPETGEYRFYLRADEAAQFFLSDDDEVVNSWKRAELTTPVSASDWSAAATSPLLHLEAGRRYYIEILHKEGTGSDHLAVGWLTPGEMANAAPVVSAVPGHVLTRFEDVTMGATPVFTPPATPPDWTTETNTGNTNFNAASRFLQQATFGAAPSDITALTEMDSFDEWIDDEFAKPVTKHLPYVQQFRNVTNPNNSTYPGTLTFSSWWKNSIQGDDQLRQRIAFALSEIMVISETGPLDERADTISDYYDLLLDHSFGNVRDLLQAVTLHPSMGRYLDMLGNDKPSLTAGRIPNENYAREILQLFSLGLYRLHPDGTPMLNSKGELIPVYDQDSIIGYAHVFTGWSYNYAGAYRTSFPSSSNWIDPMREVPARHFTGRKRLLNNIVLPGIPMLNGVPLDPYASHSGAAIADNAEFQALPVQELDAVHDQLFNHPNIGPFLCSQLIQRLVTSTPTPGYVYRVVQKFNDNGSGVRGDMRAVIKAILLDYEARSLTAAVLPKFGKQREPLLRVTQLARAFRPANNFAGTYTQDGGLITVNTGAMNHRLGNGQKVLLGFSGANAQSQDGDYSLIAAPPATSFTVRTRDIFRGTWA
;
A
#
# COMPACT_ATOMS: atom_id res chain seq x y z
N MET A 1 -54.75 46.13 0.39
CA MET A 1 -56.03 45.43 0.57
C MET A 1 -55.82 43.99 0.09
N SER A 2 -56.04 42.89 0.80
CA SER A 2 -56.54 42.63 2.15
C SER A 2 -56.23 41.16 2.50
N ARG A 3 -55.65 40.94 3.69
CA ARG A 3 -55.93 39.90 4.72
C ARG A 3 -55.80 38.39 4.36
N ILE A 4 -54.76 37.70 4.87
CA ILE A 4 -54.66 36.92 6.15
C ILE A 4 -55.36 35.54 6.12
N PHE A 5 -54.58 34.46 6.28
CA PHE A 5 -54.70 33.40 7.31
C PHE A 5 -53.44 32.49 7.24
N CYS A 6 -52.44 32.71 8.12
CA CYS A 6 -52.18 31.95 9.35
C CYS A 6 -51.77 30.47 9.13
N CYS A 7 -50.46 30.19 9.13
CA CYS A 7 -49.92 28.88 9.50
C CYS A 7 -48.84 29.15 10.56
N ALA A 8 -49.18 28.99 11.83
CA ALA A 8 -48.20 29.01 12.91
C ALA A 8 -47.42 27.68 12.85
N PHE A 9 -46.15 27.74 12.46
CA PHE A 9 -45.22 26.61 12.59
C PHE A 9 -44.55 26.73 13.96
N ALA A 10 -45.04 25.96 14.94
CA ALA A 10 -44.30 25.74 16.18
C ALA A 10 -43.69 24.34 16.11
N ALA A 11 -42.37 24.25 15.92
CA ALA A 11 -41.64 23.01 16.14
C ALA A 11 -41.46 22.86 17.65
N LEU A 12 -42.06 21.83 18.25
CA LEU A 12 -41.75 21.41 19.62
C LEU A 12 -40.89 20.16 19.51
N CYS A 13 -39.65 20.22 20.00
CA CYS A 13 -38.79 19.05 20.13
C CYS A 13 -39.18 18.30 21.42
N LEU A 14 -39.34 16.98 21.30
CA LEU A 14 -39.56 16.09 22.42
C LEU A 14 -38.94 14.76 22.02
N VAL A 15 -37.84 14.40 22.70
CA VAL A 15 -37.10 13.17 22.49
C VAL A 15 -37.88 12.02 23.12
N ALA A 16 -37.99 10.87 22.44
CA ALA A 16 -38.70 9.71 22.95
C ALA A 16 -37.69 8.60 23.22
N THR A 17 -37.70 8.11 24.47
CA THR A 17 -36.71 7.23 25.05
C THR A 17 -36.68 5.83 24.43
N SER A 18 -35.55 5.44 23.84
CA SER A 18 -35.09 4.05 23.76
C SER A 18 -33.80 3.91 24.58
N ARG A 19 -33.66 2.75 25.21
CA ARG A 19 -32.65 2.35 26.20
C ARG A 19 -31.20 2.56 25.71
N ALA A 20 -30.33 3.10 26.58
CA ALA A 20 -28.88 3.04 26.45
C ALA A 20 -28.42 1.62 26.82
N ASP A 21 -27.60 0.97 26.00
CA ASP A 21 -27.26 -0.44 26.20
C ASP A 21 -25.93 -0.66 26.96
N LEU A 22 -24.97 0.29 26.97
CA LEU A 22 -23.82 0.30 27.90
C LEU A 22 -23.95 1.39 29.00
N ASP A 23 -24.54 0.98 30.13
CA ASP A 23 -24.72 1.80 31.35
C ASP A 23 -24.26 1.01 32.60
N LEU A 24 -22.95 0.96 32.80
CA LEU A 24 -22.20 0.33 33.89
C LEU A 24 -22.59 0.86 35.26
N ASN A 25 -23.01 2.13 35.35
CA ASN A 25 -23.33 2.79 36.60
C ASN A 25 -24.86 2.84 36.88
N SER A 26 -25.67 2.38 35.92
CA SER A 26 -27.13 2.29 35.97
C SER A 26 -27.82 3.63 36.25
N ASN A 27 -27.23 4.75 35.82
CA ASN A 27 -27.84 6.08 35.97
C ASN A 27 -28.82 6.41 34.84
N GLY A 28 -28.83 5.65 33.74
CA GLY A 28 -29.65 5.90 32.56
C GLY A 28 -28.99 6.77 31.49
N LEU A 29 -27.68 6.98 31.55
CA LEU A 29 -26.82 7.60 30.53
C LEU A 29 -25.81 6.56 30.02
N GLY A 30 -25.39 6.67 28.76
CA GLY A 30 -24.37 5.76 28.21
C GLY A 30 -22.96 6.15 28.66
N ASP A 31 -22.17 5.21 29.19
CA ASP A 31 -20.84 5.52 29.72
C ASP A 31 -19.85 5.96 28.62
N VAL A 32 -20.05 5.56 27.36
CA VAL A 32 -19.23 6.04 26.24
C VAL A 32 -19.47 7.54 26.01
N TRP A 33 -20.74 7.97 26.07
CA TRP A 33 -21.10 9.39 25.98
C TRP A 33 -20.56 10.17 27.18
N GLU A 34 -20.71 9.64 28.39
CA GLU A 34 -20.13 10.25 29.59
C GLU A 34 -18.61 10.36 29.46
N ALA A 35 -17.91 9.29 29.09
CA ALA A 35 -16.46 9.25 28.92
C ALA A 35 -15.93 10.18 27.81
N LYS A 36 -16.78 10.55 26.84
CA LYS A 36 -16.46 11.57 25.83
C LYS A 36 -16.40 12.97 26.42
N PHE A 37 -17.41 13.35 27.21
CA PHE A 37 -17.59 14.72 27.66
C PHE A 37 -17.04 14.99 29.07
N ARG A 38 -17.03 14.00 29.98
CA ARG A 38 -16.61 14.21 31.38
C ARG A 38 -16.03 12.98 32.09
N PRO A 39 -15.07 13.16 33.01
CA PRO A 39 -14.59 12.07 33.90
C PRO A 39 -15.44 11.82 35.17
N SER A 40 -16.64 12.41 35.32
CA SER A 40 -17.48 12.23 36.52
C SER A 40 -18.97 12.07 36.18
N ILE A 41 -19.69 11.29 36.99
CA ILE A 41 -21.11 10.90 36.81
C ILE A 41 -22.00 12.11 36.53
N LEU A 42 -22.74 12.07 35.43
CA LEU A 42 -23.79 13.03 35.09
C LEU A 42 -25.16 12.55 35.58
N LEU A 43 -26.03 13.50 35.92
CA LEU A 43 -27.40 13.19 36.34
C LEU A 43 -28.35 13.37 35.14
N PRO A 44 -29.15 12.36 34.75
CA PRO A 44 -29.92 12.39 33.50
C PRO A 44 -30.88 13.56 33.34
N ASN A 45 -31.47 14.04 34.44
CA ASN A 45 -32.49 15.10 34.41
C ASN A 45 -31.92 16.50 34.70
N GLU A 46 -30.60 16.63 34.90
CA GLU A 46 -29.97 17.94 34.99
C GLU A 46 -29.75 18.52 33.60
N ASP A 47 -29.79 19.84 33.50
CA ASP A 47 -29.44 20.63 32.31
C ASP A 47 -28.14 21.37 32.68
N SER A 48 -27.01 20.78 32.29
CA SER A 48 -25.69 21.12 32.82
C SER A 48 -25.19 22.48 32.33
N ASP A 49 -25.59 22.88 31.12
CA ASP A 49 -25.20 24.14 30.48
C ASP A 49 -26.32 25.18 30.42
N ARG A 50 -27.55 24.78 30.76
CA ARG A 50 -28.77 25.60 30.81
C ARG A 50 -29.29 26.00 29.43
N ASP A 51 -29.10 25.14 28.43
CA ASP A 51 -29.61 25.33 27.07
C ASP A 51 -31.10 24.93 26.91
N GLY A 52 -31.66 24.27 27.94
CA GLY A 52 -33.04 23.79 27.98
C GLY A 52 -33.22 22.32 27.62
N GLN A 53 -32.14 21.58 27.33
CA GLN A 53 -32.12 20.13 27.21
C GLN A 53 -31.52 19.52 28.47
N THR A 54 -32.08 18.39 28.90
CA THR A 54 -31.48 17.58 29.96
C THR A 54 -30.31 16.76 29.43
N ASN A 55 -29.34 16.41 30.28
CA ASN A 55 -28.21 15.55 29.95
C ASN A 55 -28.65 14.24 29.26
N LYS A 56 -29.84 13.72 29.59
CA LYS A 56 -30.43 12.56 28.92
C LYS A 56 -30.84 12.86 27.48
N GLU A 57 -31.52 13.98 27.24
CA GLU A 57 -31.90 14.41 25.89
C GLU A 57 -30.66 14.66 25.03
N GLU A 58 -29.60 15.19 25.64
CA GLU A 58 -28.31 15.40 24.99
C GLU A 58 -27.55 14.10 24.70
N ALA A 59 -27.57 13.14 25.63
CA ALA A 59 -27.02 11.80 25.40
C ALA A 59 -27.73 11.08 24.25
N GLU A 60 -29.06 11.15 24.21
CA GLU A 60 -29.87 10.60 23.12
C GLU A 60 -29.56 11.32 21.79
N ALA A 61 -29.37 12.64 21.81
CA ALA A 61 -28.99 13.44 20.64
C ALA A 61 -27.52 13.30 20.20
N GLY A 62 -26.64 12.84 21.10
CA GLY A 62 -25.19 12.77 20.90
C GLY A 62 -24.49 14.14 20.99
N THR A 63 -25.07 15.10 21.72
CA THR A 63 -24.57 16.47 21.89
C THR A 63 -23.74 16.66 23.17
N ASP A 64 -22.97 17.75 23.26
CA ASP A 64 -22.12 18.11 24.41
C ASP A 64 -22.91 18.81 25.53
N PRO A 65 -23.06 18.18 26.72
CA PRO A 65 -23.82 18.71 27.85
C PRO A 65 -23.21 19.94 28.53
N PHE A 66 -22.07 20.43 28.05
CA PHE A 66 -21.42 21.63 28.56
C PHE A 66 -21.37 22.76 27.54
N SER A 67 -22.05 22.60 26.41
CA SER A 67 -22.01 23.55 25.30
C SER A 67 -23.39 24.05 24.96
N VAL A 68 -23.70 25.27 25.41
CA VAL A 68 -24.97 25.98 25.13
C VAL A 68 -25.24 26.22 23.63
N THR A 69 -24.29 25.86 22.77
CA THR A 69 -24.37 25.97 21.31
C THR A 69 -24.51 24.63 20.60
N ASP A 70 -24.20 23.52 21.27
CA ASP A 70 -24.35 22.17 20.73
C ASP A 70 -25.70 21.57 21.12
N VAL A 71 -26.78 22.28 20.78
CA VAL A 71 -28.17 21.88 21.08
C VAL A 71 -28.80 21.15 19.88
N PHE A 72 -29.60 20.11 20.12
CA PHE A 72 -30.41 19.52 19.06
C PHE A 72 -31.67 20.36 18.82
N ALA A 73 -31.76 20.97 17.65
CA ALA A 73 -32.94 21.72 17.23
C ALA A 73 -33.15 21.63 15.72
N VAL A 74 -34.41 21.67 15.28
CA VAL A 74 -34.72 21.94 13.86
C VAL A 74 -34.32 23.38 13.55
N ARG A 75 -33.21 23.54 12.82
CA ARG A 75 -32.59 24.83 12.52
C ARG A 75 -33.31 25.58 11.42
N GLU A 76 -33.91 24.86 10.49
CA GLU A 76 -34.51 25.48 9.31
C GLU A 76 -35.75 24.72 8.82
N ILE A 77 -36.75 25.49 8.39
CA ILE A 77 -37.95 24.99 7.73
C ILE A 77 -38.19 25.84 6.48
N GLN A 78 -38.01 25.26 5.29
CA GLN A 78 -38.18 25.93 4.01
C GLN A 78 -39.29 25.31 3.17
N LEU A 79 -40.03 26.16 2.45
CA LEU A 79 -41.02 25.71 1.48
C LEU A 79 -40.42 25.78 0.07
N GLN A 80 -40.30 24.64 -0.60
CA GLN A 80 -39.72 24.52 -1.93
C GLN A 80 -40.76 23.94 -2.90
N GLY A 81 -41.52 24.82 -3.56
CA GLY A 81 -42.61 24.44 -4.46
C GLY A 81 -43.72 23.69 -3.72
N ALA A 82 -43.92 22.41 -4.07
CA ALA A 82 -44.91 21.52 -3.44
C ALA A 82 -44.38 20.80 -2.18
N ASN A 83 -43.13 21.03 -1.80
CA ASN A 83 -42.44 20.33 -0.71
C ASN A 83 -42.10 21.26 0.46
N LEU A 84 -41.98 20.67 1.65
CA LEU A 84 -41.44 21.26 2.87
C LEU A 84 -40.11 20.57 3.16
N VAL A 85 -39.05 21.36 3.36
CA VAL A 85 -37.71 20.90 3.73
C VAL A 85 -37.46 21.28 5.17
N LEU A 86 -37.14 20.30 6.02
CA LEU A 86 -36.75 20.50 7.41
C LEU A 86 -35.28 20.14 7.57
N LYS A 87 -34.50 21.01 8.23
CA LYS A 87 -33.05 20.81 8.45
C LYS A 87 -32.73 20.81 9.94
N TRP A 88 -31.89 19.87 10.38
CA TRP A 88 -31.44 19.72 11.77
C TRP A 88 -30.00 19.17 11.83
N PRO A 89 -29.25 19.41 12.91
CA PRO A 89 -27.94 18.78 13.09
C PRO A 89 -28.13 17.27 13.30
N SER A 90 -27.34 16.46 12.60
CA SER A 90 -27.33 15.01 12.74
C SER A 90 -25.94 14.49 13.15
N GLN A 91 -25.94 13.31 13.76
CA GLN A 91 -24.76 12.57 14.20
C GLN A 91 -24.71 11.22 13.48
N ALA A 92 -23.54 10.81 13.00
CA ALA A 92 -23.35 9.46 12.46
C ALA A 92 -23.61 8.41 13.56
N GLY A 93 -24.27 7.30 13.22
CA GLY A 93 -24.67 6.25 14.17
C GLY A 93 -25.97 6.51 14.93
N LYS A 94 -26.56 7.71 14.84
CA LYS A 94 -27.91 8.01 15.35
C LYS A 94 -28.96 7.81 14.24
N ARG A 95 -30.23 7.70 14.63
CA ARG A 95 -31.40 7.65 13.75
C ARG A 95 -32.41 8.74 14.06
N TYR A 96 -33.09 9.18 13.00
CA TYR A 96 -34.06 10.26 13.05
C TYR A 96 -35.39 9.84 12.42
N GLN A 97 -36.48 9.95 13.18
CA GLN A 97 -37.84 9.71 12.72
C GLN A 97 -38.62 11.03 12.76
N LEU A 98 -39.08 11.49 11.59
CA LEU A 98 -39.98 12.64 11.55
C LEU A 98 -41.38 12.22 11.97
N GLN A 99 -42.02 13.00 12.84
CA GLN A 99 -43.40 12.82 13.25
C GLN A 99 -44.20 14.10 13.00
N SER A 100 -45.50 13.94 12.76
CA SER A 100 -46.41 15.05 12.60
C SER A 100 -47.68 14.88 13.43
N THR A 101 -48.33 16.00 13.75
CA THR A 101 -49.62 16.02 14.41
C THR A 101 -50.41 17.26 14.02
N THR A 102 -51.72 17.22 14.15
CA THR A 102 -52.58 18.41 13.94
C THR A 102 -52.90 19.15 15.25
N THR A 103 -52.44 18.65 16.40
CA THR A 103 -52.64 19.26 17.72
C THR A 103 -51.46 18.99 18.63
N ILE A 104 -51.03 19.99 19.39
CA ILE A 104 -49.92 19.86 20.35
C ILE A 104 -50.37 19.43 21.74
N ASN A 105 -51.68 19.48 22.01
CA ASN A 105 -52.25 19.26 23.35
C ASN A 105 -52.67 17.80 23.62
N ALA A 106 -52.33 16.85 22.74
CA ALA A 106 -52.64 15.44 22.91
C ALA A 106 -51.34 14.62 22.74
N PRO A 107 -50.73 14.13 23.82
CA PRO A 107 -49.41 13.45 23.76
C PRO A 107 -49.36 12.25 22.80
N ASN A 108 -50.49 11.58 22.58
CA ASN A 108 -50.60 10.40 21.73
C ASN A 108 -51.04 10.72 20.29
N SER A 109 -51.12 12.00 19.87
CA SER A 109 -51.57 12.38 18.53
C SER A 109 -50.45 12.49 17.49
N TRP A 110 -49.21 12.20 17.86
CA TRP A 110 -48.06 12.22 16.95
C TRP A 110 -47.99 10.95 16.12
N ALA A 111 -47.96 11.09 14.80
CA ALA A 111 -47.86 9.98 13.85
C ALA A 111 -46.53 10.06 13.07
N ASN A 112 -45.93 8.92 12.75
CA ASN A 112 -44.73 8.86 11.93
C ASN A 112 -45.02 9.36 10.51
N VAL A 113 -44.19 10.29 10.04
CA VAL A 113 -44.11 10.64 8.62
C VAL A 113 -43.27 9.57 7.92
N PRO A 114 -43.66 9.06 6.74
CA PRO A 114 -42.88 8.05 6.03
C PRO A 114 -41.42 8.48 5.82
N GLY A 115 -40.49 7.64 6.28
CA GLY A 115 -39.04 7.91 6.25
C GLY A 115 -38.42 7.71 7.63
N LEU A 116 -37.42 6.83 7.69
CA LEU A 116 -36.51 6.69 8.83
C LEU A 116 -35.12 7.03 8.30
N TYR A 117 -34.45 7.99 8.93
CA TYR A 117 -33.22 8.56 8.42
C TYR A 117 -32.05 8.16 9.30
N ASN A 118 -31.02 7.56 8.70
CA ASN A 118 -29.75 7.35 9.38
C ASN A 118 -28.99 8.68 9.41
N GLY A 119 -28.41 9.00 10.56
CA GLY A 119 -27.64 10.21 10.75
C GLY A 119 -26.36 10.23 9.94
N VAL A 120 -25.96 11.43 9.56
CA VAL A 120 -24.65 11.71 8.96
C VAL A 120 -23.92 12.71 9.88
N ALA A 121 -22.61 12.88 9.71
CA ALA A 121 -21.94 13.96 10.42
C ALA A 121 -22.35 15.32 9.82
N GLY A 122 -22.95 16.21 10.64
CA GLY A 122 -23.36 17.55 10.23
C GLY A 122 -24.87 17.70 9.99
N ASP A 123 -25.29 18.78 9.32
CA ASP A 123 -26.73 19.05 9.11
C ASP A 123 -27.36 18.04 8.12
N PHE A 124 -28.51 17.48 8.50
CA PHE A 124 -29.37 16.64 7.66
C PHE A 124 -30.63 17.40 7.23
N SER A 125 -31.12 17.11 6.02
CA SER A 125 -32.35 17.71 5.47
C SER A 125 -33.36 16.62 5.04
N ALA A 126 -34.57 16.66 5.60
CA ALA A 126 -35.68 15.85 5.13
C ALA A 126 -36.65 16.67 4.26
N THR A 127 -36.96 16.16 3.07
CA THR A 127 -37.94 16.76 2.15
C THR A 127 -39.24 15.96 2.19
N ILE A 128 -40.35 16.60 2.54
CA ILE A 128 -41.68 15.98 2.60
C ILE A 128 -42.70 16.77 1.78
N ALA A 129 -43.79 16.12 1.38
CA ALA A 129 -44.88 16.82 0.71
C ALA A 129 -45.54 17.84 1.65
N LYS A 130 -45.87 19.02 1.11
CA LYS A 130 -46.55 20.06 1.88
C LYS A 130 -47.93 19.57 2.34
N PRO A 131 -48.27 19.67 3.65
CA PRO A 131 -49.60 19.30 4.15
C PRO A 131 -50.72 20.15 3.54
N PRO A 132 -51.90 19.57 3.25
CA PRO A 132 -53.05 20.32 2.77
C PRO A 132 -53.66 21.21 3.87
N ASN A 133 -53.59 22.54 3.69
CA ASN A 133 -54.30 23.66 4.35
C ASN A 133 -54.74 23.54 5.85
N SER A 134 -54.13 22.65 6.62
CA SER A 134 -54.43 22.39 8.03
C SER A 134 -53.18 22.62 8.86
N LEU A 135 -53.35 23.18 10.07
CA LEU A 135 -52.26 23.34 11.04
C LEU A 135 -51.66 21.96 11.33
N THR A 136 -50.42 21.77 10.90
CA THR A 136 -49.64 20.54 11.10
C THR A 136 -48.35 20.93 11.80
N PHE A 137 -48.08 20.31 12.94
CA PHE A 137 -46.86 20.44 13.72
C PHE A 137 -45.94 19.27 13.40
N PHE A 138 -44.64 19.51 13.41
CA PHE A 138 -43.62 18.50 13.16
C PHE A 138 -42.65 18.44 14.33
N ARG A 139 -42.15 17.23 14.62
CA ARG A 139 -41.01 17.00 15.52
C ARG A 139 -40.11 15.93 14.95
N VAL A 140 -38.83 16.00 15.28
CA VAL A 140 -37.86 14.95 14.97
C VAL A 140 -37.63 14.16 16.24
N VAL A 141 -37.84 12.85 16.19
CA VAL A 141 -37.48 11.92 17.26
C VAL A 141 -36.09 11.39 16.94
N VAL A 142 -35.14 11.63 17.84
CA VAL A 142 -33.80 11.04 17.78
C VAL A 142 -33.84 9.70 18.51
N GLY A 143 -33.12 8.72 18.00
CA GLY A 143 -32.91 7.45 18.67
C GLY A 143 -31.59 6.84 18.26
N ASP A 144 -31.15 5.87 19.04
CA ASP A 144 -29.97 5.09 18.73
C ASP A 144 -30.28 3.98 17.73
N PHE A 145 -29.23 3.51 17.06
CA PHE A 145 -29.30 2.32 16.24
C PHE A 145 -28.14 1.41 16.59
N ASP A 146 -28.45 0.12 16.71
CA ASP A 146 -27.49 -0.97 16.84
C ASP A 146 -27.71 -1.86 15.60
N SER A 147 -26.76 -1.78 14.67
CA SER A 147 -26.79 -2.42 13.36
C SER A 147 -26.58 -3.92 13.42
N ASP A 148 -25.75 -4.41 14.34
CA ASP A 148 -25.35 -5.82 14.42
C ASP A 148 -25.90 -6.57 15.65
N GLY A 149 -26.51 -5.85 16.59
CA GLY A 149 -27.29 -6.37 17.70
C GLY A 149 -26.45 -6.81 18.90
N ASP A 150 -25.23 -6.29 19.04
CA ASP A 150 -24.28 -6.72 20.06
C ASP A 150 -24.44 -6.01 21.42
N GLY A 151 -25.30 -4.99 21.48
CA GLY A 151 -25.58 -4.20 22.67
C GLY A 151 -24.70 -2.95 22.84
N LEU A 152 -23.93 -2.56 21.83
CA LEU A 152 -23.44 -1.21 21.65
C LEU A 152 -24.24 -0.52 20.55
N THR A 153 -24.46 0.78 20.69
CA THR A 153 -25.06 1.56 19.60
C THR A 153 -24.00 1.93 18.56
N ASP A 154 -24.36 2.00 17.28
CA ASP A 154 -23.48 2.43 16.19
C ASP A 154 -22.77 3.76 16.54
N TRP A 155 -23.46 4.67 17.25
CA TRP A 155 -22.85 5.92 17.70
C TRP A 155 -21.73 5.68 18.71
N GLU A 156 -21.97 4.84 19.72
CA GLU A 156 -20.98 4.48 20.74
C GLU A 156 -19.77 3.76 20.13
N GLU A 157 -20.00 2.88 19.16
CA GLU A 157 -18.94 2.20 18.44
C GLU A 157 -18.08 3.17 17.64
N ILE A 158 -18.71 4.09 16.89
CA ILE A 158 -18.00 5.16 16.18
C ILE A 158 -17.19 6.02 17.16
N GLN A 159 -17.74 6.33 18.34
CA GLN A 159 -17.02 7.12 19.34
C GLN A 159 -15.88 6.35 20.02
N ALA A 160 -16.03 5.04 20.22
CA ALA A 160 -15.03 4.17 20.82
C ALA A 160 -13.96 3.69 19.81
N GLY A 161 -14.22 3.84 18.51
CA GLY A 161 -13.34 3.39 17.43
C GLY A 161 -13.55 1.93 17.01
N SER A 162 -14.71 1.34 17.30
CA SER A 162 -15.11 -0.02 16.89
C SER A 162 -16.04 0.00 15.66
N SER A 163 -16.45 -1.17 15.15
CA SER A 163 -17.09 -1.28 13.82
C SER A 163 -18.61 -1.42 13.91
N PRO A 164 -19.40 -0.47 13.39
CA PRO A 164 -20.86 -0.50 13.47
C PRO A 164 -21.59 -1.59 12.69
N THR A 165 -20.90 -2.58 12.15
CA THR A 165 -21.53 -3.59 11.28
C THR A 165 -20.90 -4.98 11.42
N SER A 166 -19.93 -5.14 12.31
CA SER A 166 -19.15 -6.37 12.39
C SER A 166 -18.50 -6.52 13.77
N GLY A 167 -19.21 -7.05 14.76
CA GLY A 167 -18.56 -7.25 16.04
C GLY A 167 -19.35 -7.99 17.10
N ASN A 168 -18.66 -8.19 18.21
CA ASN A 168 -19.20 -8.47 19.54
C ASN A 168 -18.33 -7.61 20.49
N ASP A 169 -18.41 -6.30 20.24
CA ASP A 169 -17.44 -5.28 20.64
C ASP A 169 -17.73 -4.75 22.05
N LEU A 170 -18.94 -4.98 22.56
CA LEU A 170 -19.39 -4.62 23.92
C LEU A 170 -18.35 -4.99 25.00
N ALA A 171 -17.82 -6.21 24.97
CA ALA A 171 -16.85 -6.67 25.97
C ALA A 171 -15.49 -5.94 25.86
N ALA A 172 -15.06 -5.65 24.64
CA ALA A 172 -13.80 -4.96 24.37
C ALA A 172 -13.90 -3.48 24.78
N VAL A 173 -14.97 -2.79 24.37
CA VAL A 173 -15.22 -1.39 24.72
C VAL A 173 -15.42 -1.23 26.23
N THR A 174 -16.15 -2.13 26.88
CA THR A 174 -16.32 -2.14 28.34
C THR A 174 -14.97 -2.27 29.05
N SER A 175 -14.13 -3.22 28.63
CA SER A 175 -12.80 -3.44 29.22
C SER A 175 -11.88 -2.24 28.98
N ALA A 176 -11.96 -1.64 27.80
CA ALA A 176 -11.16 -0.47 27.42
C ALA A 176 -11.56 0.79 28.20
N LEU A 177 -12.85 1.00 28.49
CA LEU A 177 -13.33 2.11 29.32
C LEU A 177 -12.87 1.99 30.78
N GLN A 178 -12.79 0.76 31.29
CA GLN A 178 -12.39 0.50 32.68
C GLN A 178 -10.86 0.44 32.89
N ALA A 179 -10.08 0.29 31.83
CA ALA A 179 -8.62 0.23 31.93
C ALA A 179 -8.02 1.58 32.38
N PRO A 180 -6.92 1.58 33.16
CA PRO A 180 -6.23 2.82 33.51
C PRO A 180 -5.50 3.40 32.30
N SER A 181 -5.47 4.74 32.19
CA SER A 181 -4.62 5.42 31.19
C SER A 181 -3.18 5.52 31.69
N VAL A 182 -2.22 5.22 30.82
CA VAL A 182 -0.79 5.46 31.01
C VAL A 182 -0.34 6.55 30.04
N VAL A 183 0.14 7.67 30.57
CA VAL A 183 0.45 8.88 29.80
C VAL A 183 1.96 9.07 29.65
N THR A 184 2.40 9.27 28.41
CA THR A 184 3.76 9.69 28.08
C THR A 184 3.75 11.00 27.32
N ILE A 185 4.90 11.66 27.21
CA ILE A 185 5.05 12.85 26.39
C ILE A 185 6.29 12.75 25.52
N ILE A 186 6.16 13.13 24.25
CA ILE A 186 7.28 13.27 23.31
C ILE A 186 7.20 14.65 22.63
N SER A 187 8.24 14.98 21.86
CA SER A 187 8.21 16.16 20.98
C SER A 187 7.56 15.70 19.68
N GLY A 188 6.53 16.40 19.22
CA GLY A 188 5.93 16.19 17.89
C GLY A 188 6.75 16.89 16.81
N ASP A 189 7.12 18.13 17.09
CA ASP A 189 8.13 18.90 16.39
C ASP A 189 9.08 19.47 17.43
N ALA A 190 10.32 18.99 17.41
CA ALA A 190 11.32 19.29 18.43
C ALA A 190 12.04 20.62 18.18
N GLU A 191 11.72 21.31 17.10
CA GLU A 191 12.33 22.56 16.69
C GLU A 191 11.23 23.60 16.45
N ALA A 192 11.53 24.86 16.72
CA ALA A 192 10.67 25.98 16.42
C ALA A 192 11.56 27.16 16.05
N THR A 193 11.09 28.04 15.17
CA THR A 193 11.83 29.24 14.79
C THR A 193 10.99 30.47 15.12
N GLU A 194 11.53 31.32 15.98
CA GLU A 194 11.00 32.63 16.26
C GLU A 194 11.09 33.53 15.02
N PRO A 195 10.02 34.21 14.60
CA PRO A 195 10.09 35.15 13.51
C PRO A 195 10.51 36.54 14.00
N SER A 196 11.36 37.24 13.23
CA SER A 196 11.72 38.63 13.53
C SER A 196 10.54 39.63 13.42
N SER A 197 9.43 39.23 12.77
CA SER A 197 8.14 39.93 12.77
C SER A 197 7.03 39.05 12.17
N GLY A 198 5.78 39.23 12.61
CA GLY A 198 4.62 38.48 12.09
C GLY A 198 4.46 37.10 12.74
N PRO A 199 3.42 36.31 12.39
CA PRO A 199 3.18 34.99 12.99
C PRO A 199 4.32 34.01 12.66
N ALA A 200 4.68 33.14 13.61
CA ALA A 200 5.75 32.15 13.45
C ALA A 200 5.48 31.24 12.26
N ALA A 201 6.43 31.22 11.31
CA ALA A 201 6.37 30.34 10.14
C ALA A 201 6.65 28.87 10.50
N ASP A 202 7.25 28.63 11.67
CA ASP A 202 7.71 27.32 12.15
C ASP A 202 7.48 27.20 13.67
N SER A 203 6.34 26.62 14.05
CA SER A 203 5.97 26.38 15.46
C SER A 203 6.31 24.96 15.84
N GLY A 204 6.94 24.78 17.00
CA GLY A 204 7.20 23.45 17.55
C GLY A 204 5.94 22.83 18.14
N SER A 205 6.02 21.56 18.55
CA SER A 205 4.91 20.91 19.23
C SER A 205 5.35 19.79 20.16
N PHE A 206 4.62 19.61 21.25
CA PHE A 206 4.67 18.41 22.08
C PHE A 206 3.54 17.47 21.69
N ARG A 207 3.68 16.18 22.01
CA ARG A 207 2.65 15.16 21.84
C ARG A 207 2.46 14.43 23.16
N VAL A 208 1.31 14.64 23.78
CA VAL A 208 0.90 13.87 24.96
C VAL A 208 0.23 12.60 24.44
N LYS A 209 0.82 11.45 24.73
CA LYS A 209 0.37 10.13 24.28
C LYS A 209 -0.30 9.37 25.42
N ARG A 210 -1.30 8.56 25.09
CA ARG A 210 -2.06 7.69 25.99
C ARG A 210 -1.96 6.25 25.51
N SER A 211 -1.65 5.35 26.44
CA SER A 211 -1.84 3.90 26.29
C SER A 211 -2.77 3.38 27.39
N GLY A 212 -3.38 2.21 27.21
CA GLY A 212 -4.40 1.69 28.13
C GLY A 212 -5.78 2.30 27.88
N GLY A 213 -6.51 2.66 28.93
CA GLY A 213 -7.95 2.92 28.83
C GLY A 213 -8.36 4.15 28.05
N ILE A 214 -9.52 4.06 27.38
CA ILE A 214 -9.95 4.92 26.26
C ILE A 214 -10.71 6.18 26.64
N GLY A 215 -11.14 6.32 27.89
CA GLY A 215 -11.86 7.50 28.38
C GLY A 215 -11.06 8.79 28.20
N ARG A 216 -11.76 9.92 28.05
CA ARG A 216 -11.13 11.25 28.03
C ARG A 216 -10.32 11.45 29.32
N VAL A 217 -9.07 11.90 29.19
CA VAL A 217 -8.19 12.17 30.33
C VAL A 217 -7.62 13.58 30.29
N LEU A 218 -7.64 14.26 31.45
CA LEU A 218 -7.02 15.58 31.63
C LEU A 218 -5.61 15.41 32.20
N VAL A 219 -4.60 15.61 31.37
CA VAL A 219 -3.20 15.46 31.73
C VAL A 219 -2.65 16.75 32.29
N LYS A 220 -2.14 16.74 33.53
CA LYS A 220 -1.45 17.89 34.11
C LYS A 220 -0.05 18.01 33.53
N VAL A 221 0.28 19.21 33.04
CA VAL A 221 1.59 19.50 32.45
C VAL A 221 2.22 20.73 33.08
N GLN A 222 3.55 20.79 33.07
CA GLN A 222 4.33 21.92 33.56
C GLN A 222 5.48 22.26 32.60
N THR A 223 5.64 23.54 32.28
CA THR A 223 6.75 24.06 31.48
C THR A 223 8.01 24.32 32.32
N SER A 224 9.18 24.12 31.73
CA SER A 224 10.51 24.41 32.28
C SER A 224 11.52 24.56 31.12
N GLY A 225 12.82 24.67 31.41
CA GLY A 225 13.87 24.80 30.39
C GLY A 225 14.58 26.16 30.46
N SER A 226 15.35 26.50 29.42
CA SER A 226 15.96 27.83 29.31
C SER A 226 15.00 28.87 28.71
N ALA A 227 14.07 28.44 27.85
CA ALA A 227 13.00 29.28 27.34
C ALA A 227 12.02 29.63 28.47
N THR A 228 11.73 30.90 28.59
CA THR A 228 10.82 31.52 29.55
C THR A 228 9.43 31.77 28.94
N ALA A 229 8.52 32.35 29.74
CA ALA A 229 7.15 32.65 29.28
C ALA A 229 7.07 33.83 28.29
N SER A 230 8.19 34.49 27.99
CA SER A 230 8.26 35.54 26.96
C SER A 230 8.45 34.97 25.56
N ASP A 231 9.02 33.78 25.44
CA ASP A 231 9.60 33.27 24.19
C ASP A 231 8.61 32.41 23.40
N TYR A 232 7.52 31.98 24.06
CA TYR A 232 6.42 31.25 23.44
C TYR A 232 5.07 31.57 24.07
N ALA A 233 4.01 31.43 23.27
CA ALA A 233 2.65 31.61 23.72
C ALA A 233 2.32 30.65 24.87
N THR A 234 1.50 31.10 25.82
CA THR A 234 1.21 30.34 27.04
C THR A 234 0.65 28.94 26.73
N ILE A 235 1.34 27.92 27.23
CA ILE A 235 0.89 26.52 27.17
C ILE A 235 -0.06 26.26 28.36
N PRO A 236 -1.25 25.66 28.14
CA PRO A 236 -2.17 25.32 29.22
C PRO A 236 -1.54 24.38 30.26
N SER A 237 -1.85 24.57 31.55
CA SER A 237 -1.39 23.67 32.64
C SER A 237 -2.06 22.29 32.63
N THR A 238 -3.07 22.10 31.78
CA THR A 238 -3.79 20.84 31.59
C THR A 238 -4.09 20.63 30.11
N VAL A 239 -3.83 19.42 29.62
CA VAL A 239 -4.05 19.01 28.24
C VAL A 239 -5.09 17.89 28.23
N ALA A 240 -6.16 18.04 27.46
CA ALA A 240 -7.18 17.01 27.32
C ALA A 240 -6.80 16.04 26.19
N VAL A 241 -6.67 14.75 26.51
CA VAL A 241 -6.67 13.68 25.51
C VAL A 241 -8.12 13.22 25.34
N PRO A 242 -8.75 13.41 24.16
CA PRO A 242 -10.14 13.02 23.93
C PRO A 242 -10.39 11.51 24.07
N LEU A 243 -11.67 11.11 24.15
CA LEU A 243 -12.09 9.70 24.08
C LEU A 243 -11.49 9.03 22.84
N ALA A 244 -11.01 7.80 23.00
CA ALA A 244 -10.39 6.95 21.98
C ALA A 244 -9.11 7.52 21.34
N ALA A 245 -8.82 8.82 21.44
CA ALA A 245 -7.59 9.43 20.95
C ALA A 245 -6.38 8.84 21.70
N THR A 246 -5.40 8.36 20.96
CA THR A 246 -4.15 7.81 21.51
C THR A 246 -3.11 8.90 21.77
N GLU A 247 -3.33 10.11 21.26
CA GLU A 247 -2.47 11.26 21.47
C GLU A 247 -3.16 12.60 21.19
N VAL A 248 -2.55 13.67 21.69
CA VAL A 248 -2.94 15.06 21.40
C VAL A 248 -1.70 15.93 21.24
N ALA A 249 -1.72 16.79 20.23
CA ALA A 249 -0.66 17.77 20.01
C ALA A 249 -0.86 18.99 20.92
N VAL A 250 0.23 19.43 21.55
CA VAL A 250 0.29 20.67 22.32
C VAL A 250 1.22 21.61 21.55
N PRO A 251 0.69 22.60 20.82
CA PRO A 251 1.53 23.50 20.04
C PRO A 251 2.40 24.36 20.95
N LEU A 252 3.64 24.57 20.54
CA LEU A 252 4.51 25.61 21.05
C LEU A 252 4.66 26.66 19.95
N VAL A 253 4.08 27.83 20.17
CA VAL A 253 4.13 28.93 19.19
C VAL A 253 5.11 29.96 19.72
N PRO A 254 6.28 30.14 19.09
CA PRO A 254 7.23 31.18 19.48
C PRO A 254 6.59 32.58 19.42
N VAL A 255 6.95 33.44 20.36
CA VAL A 255 6.50 34.84 20.37
C VAL A 255 7.45 35.65 19.49
N PRO A 256 6.96 36.40 18.49
CA PRO A 256 7.83 37.21 17.64
C PRO A 256 8.48 38.38 18.38
N ASP A 257 9.81 38.50 18.32
CA ASP A 257 10.51 39.72 18.69
C ASP A 257 11.69 40.08 17.75
N THR A 258 12.52 41.06 18.13
CA THR A 258 13.62 41.60 17.27
C THR A 258 15.00 41.48 17.92
N VAL A 259 15.07 40.87 19.10
CA VAL A 259 16.27 40.66 19.89
C VAL A 259 16.90 39.37 19.40
N VAL A 260 18.20 39.42 19.11
CA VAL A 260 18.93 38.21 18.74
C VAL A 260 19.33 37.46 20.00
N GLU A 261 18.79 36.26 20.17
CA GLU A 261 18.98 35.41 21.34
C GLU A 261 19.74 34.12 21.00
N SER A 262 20.21 33.42 22.03
CA SER A 262 20.79 32.08 21.86
C SER A 262 19.68 31.03 21.83
N ASP A 263 19.85 29.92 21.10
CA ASP A 263 18.90 28.79 21.09
C ASP A 263 18.37 28.45 22.50
N GLU A 264 17.05 28.42 22.66
CA GLU A 264 16.38 28.23 23.93
C GLU A 264 15.56 26.94 23.97
N LEU A 265 15.60 26.23 25.10
CA LEU A 265 14.87 24.98 25.27
C LEU A 265 13.60 25.22 26.06
N ALA A 266 12.44 24.94 25.47
CA ALA A 266 11.18 24.78 26.17
C ALA A 266 10.93 23.29 26.47
N VAL A 267 10.77 22.95 27.75
CA VAL A 267 10.49 21.58 28.21
C VAL A 267 9.08 21.49 28.77
N LEU A 268 8.28 20.55 28.27
CA LEU A 268 6.97 20.21 28.82
C LEU A 268 7.04 18.88 29.58
N SER A 269 6.57 18.88 30.83
CA SER A 269 6.65 17.73 31.74
C SER A 269 5.27 17.26 32.20
N VAL A 270 5.03 15.94 32.17
CA VAL A 270 3.81 15.32 32.68
C VAL A 270 3.90 15.18 34.19
N GLN A 271 2.95 15.81 34.89
CA GLN A 271 2.87 15.81 36.35
C GLN A 271 2.11 14.58 36.86
N ALA A 272 2.34 14.21 38.13
CA ALA A 272 1.60 13.13 38.77
C ALA A 272 0.14 13.53 39.01
N ASP A 273 -0.79 12.62 38.71
CA ASP A 273 -2.23 12.78 38.99
C ASP A 273 -2.84 11.41 39.28
N ALA A 274 -4.01 11.37 39.93
CA ALA A 274 -4.73 10.12 40.19
C ALA A 274 -5.50 9.62 38.96
N ALA A 275 -5.77 10.49 37.97
CA ALA A 275 -6.51 10.15 36.76
C ALA A 275 -5.72 9.30 35.75
N TYR A 276 -4.40 9.19 35.89
CA TYR A 276 -3.55 8.40 35.00
C TYR A 276 -2.25 7.97 35.68
N THR A 277 -1.61 6.93 35.15
CA THR A 277 -0.24 6.56 35.51
C THR A 277 0.74 7.25 34.56
N ARG A 278 1.89 7.71 35.05
CA ARG A 278 2.96 8.23 34.19
C ARG A 278 3.73 7.07 33.54
N GLY A 279 3.89 7.11 32.23
CA GLY A 279 4.73 6.17 31.50
C GLY A 279 6.21 6.54 31.54
N ALA A 280 7.02 5.88 30.71
CA ALA A 280 8.49 6.00 30.74
C ALA A 280 8.99 7.42 30.39
N ALA A 281 8.41 8.04 29.35
CA ALA A 281 8.77 9.40 28.95
C ALA A 281 7.87 10.44 29.64
N THR A 282 8.41 11.16 30.61
CA THR A 282 7.68 12.18 31.40
C THR A 282 8.02 13.61 31.02
N THR A 283 8.97 13.84 30.13
CA THR A 283 9.41 15.17 29.68
C THR A 283 9.71 15.16 28.18
N ALA A 284 9.35 16.24 27.50
CA ALA A 284 9.69 16.48 26.10
C ALA A 284 10.22 17.90 25.93
N GLY A 285 11.09 18.12 24.94
CA GLY A 285 11.74 19.40 24.69
C GLY A 285 11.51 19.90 23.26
N VAL A 286 11.35 21.21 23.11
CA VAL A 286 11.31 21.92 21.82
C VAL A 286 12.37 23.01 21.89
N MET A 287 13.28 23.02 20.91
CA MET A 287 14.31 24.04 20.75
C MET A 287 13.75 25.21 19.96
N ILE A 288 13.68 26.38 20.58
CA ILE A 288 13.31 27.65 19.95
C ILE A 288 14.58 28.30 19.43
N LYS A 289 14.57 28.64 18.14
CA LYS A 289 15.67 29.30 17.45
C LYS A 289 15.25 30.70 17.05
N ASP A 290 16.11 31.67 17.26
CA ASP A 290 15.83 33.05 16.86
C ASP A 290 15.81 33.22 15.32
N GLY A 291 14.99 34.15 14.85
CA GLY A 291 14.77 34.48 13.44
C GLY A 291 15.82 35.42 12.89
N ILE A 292 16.68 34.92 12.01
CA ILE A 292 17.89 35.66 11.65
C ILE A 292 17.69 36.60 10.44
N LEU A 293 18.07 37.87 10.61
CA LEU A 293 18.13 38.86 9.51
C LEU A 293 19.09 38.41 8.38
N ALA A 294 18.71 38.71 7.13
CA ALA A 294 19.53 38.48 5.94
C ALA A 294 20.69 39.49 5.82
N ASN A 295 21.63 39.45 6.76
CA ASN A 295 22.78 40.36 6.87
C ASN A 295 24.13 39.66 6.65
N GLY A 296 24.13 38.57 5.87
CA GLY A 296 25.32 37.80 5.56
C GLY A 296 26.44 38.64 4.93
N THR A 297 27.68 38.21 5.17
CA THR A 297 28.89 38.88 4.68
C THR A 297 29.69 38.04 3.68
N GLY A 298 29.33 36.77 3.47
CA GLY A 298 30.01 35.85 2.55
C GLY A 298 30.25 34.46 3.14
N LEU A 299 31.13 33.68 2.52
CA LEU A 299 31.63 32.40 3.05
C LEU A 299 33.12 32.48 3.37
N LEU A 300 33.58 31.70 4.36
CA LEU A 300 34.99 31.57 4.66
C LEU A 300 35.64 30.71 3.58
N ALA A 301 36.48 31.33 2.75
CA ALA A 301 37.27 30.69 1.71
C ALA A 301 38.66 30.34 2.25
N SER A 302 39.05 29.08 2.13
CA SER A 302 40.38 28.56 2.48
C SER A 302 41.04 27.93 1.25
N PHE A 303 42.35 28.13 1.09
CA PHE A 303 43.09 27.70 -0.11
C PHE A 303 44.36 26.92 0.25
N TRP A 304 44.61 25.81 -0.45
CA TRP A 304 45.77 24.94 -0.26
C TRP A 304 46.55 24.77 -1.55
N LYS A 305 47.89 24.79 -1.48
CA LYS A 305 48.76 24.33 -2.58
C LYS A 305 48.76 22.81 -2.61
N HIS A 306 48.75 22.24 -3.81
CA HIS A 306 49.16 20.85 -4.01
C HIS A 306 50.33 20.78 -5.01
N PRO A 307 51.09 19.67 -5.02
CA PRO A 307 52.12 19.44 -6.04
C PRO A 307 51.54 19.48 -7.46
N VAL A 308 52.39 19.73 -8.45
CA VAL A 308 52.03 19.54 -9.87
C VAL A 308 51.55 18.11 -10.05
N VAL A 309 50.33 17.91 -10.53
CA VAL A 309 49.85 16.58 -10.95
C VAL A 309 50.09 16.48 -12.46
N PRO A 310 51.04 15.64 -12.93
CA PRO A 310 51.28 15.46 -14.36
C PRO A 310 50.00 14.98 -15.07
N PRO A 311 49.76 15.35 -16.33
CA PRO A 311 48.75 14.68 -17.15
C PRO A 311 49.19 13.21 -17.32
N ALA A 312 48.66 12.30 -16.51
CA ALA A 312 49.13 10.93 -16.44
C ALA A 312 48.24 9.98 -17.26
N THR A 313 48.88 9.15 -18.09
CA THR A 313 48.30 8.01 -18.80
C THR A 313 48.12 6.78 -17.89
N SER A 314 47.43 6.92 -16.73
CA SER A 314 47.06 5.87 -15.71
C SER A 314 48.07 5.58 -14.56
N PRO A 315 47.64 5.22 -13.31
CA PRO A 315 46.33 5.34 -12.63
C PRO A 315 46.25 6.59 -11.71
N PRO A 316 45.08 6.95 -11.11
CA PRO A 316 44.90 8.21 -10.39
C PRO A 316 45.76 8.28 -9.12
N LEU A 317 46.64 9.29 -9.05
CA LEU A 317 47.30 9.64 -7.79
C LEU A 317 46.26 10.24 -6.85
N ASN A 318 46.11 9.62 -5.67
CA ASN A 318 45.39 10.17 -4.52
C ASN A 318 46.14 11.41 -4.00
N THR A 319 46.04 12.52 -4.75
CA THR A 319 46.76 13.75 -4.46
C THR A 319 46.06 14.41 -3.28
N PRO A 320 46.74 14.62 -2.14
CA PRO A 320 46.09 15.19 -0.97
C PRO A 320 45.66 16.64 -1.23
N LYS A 321 44.35 16.88 -1.34
CA LYS A 321 43.77 18.17 -1.77
C LYS A 321 43.74 19.23 -0.66
N PHE A 322 43.61 18.80 0.59
CA PHE A 322 43.49 19.66 1.78
C PHE A 322 44.44 19.23 2.90
N THR A 323 45.75 19.18 2.63
CA THR A 323 46.74 18.77 3.63
C THR A 323 47.45 19.96 4.26
N GLY A 324 47.63 19.90 5.59
CA GLY A 324 48.22 20.98 6.37
C GLY A 324 47.33 22.22 6.50
N PRO A 325 47.83 23.29 7.14
CA PRO A 325 47.09 24.55 7.25
C PRO A 325 46.94 25.22 5.87
N PRO A 326 45.81 25.90 5.61
CA PRO A 326 45.62 26.65 4.36
C PRO A 326 46.69 27.73 4.19
N GLY A 327 47.15 27.92 2.95
CA GLY A 327 48.10 28.97 2.59
C GLY A 327 47.48 30.38 2.55
N LEU A 328 46.16 30.44 2.38
CA LEU A 328 45.36 31.67 2.46
C LEU A 328 43.97 31.36 3.00
N THR A 329 43.44 32.24 3.84
CA THR A 329 42.04 32.27 4.26
C THR A 329 41.48 33.68 4.12
N ARG A 330 40.26 33.83 3.59
CA ARG A 330 39.54 35.12 3.49
C ARG A 330 38.03 34.92 3.46
N VAL A 331 37.25 35.98 3.60
CA VAL A 331 35.80 35.95 3.38
C VAL A 331 35.49 36.38 1.96
N ASP A 332 34.82 35.51 1.21
CA ASP A 332 34.34 35.80 -0.14
C ASP A 332 32.85 36.14 -0.08
N ALA A 333 32.47 37.36 -0.50
CA ALA A 333 31.09 37.85 -0.44
C ALA A 333 30.08 36.95 -1.17
N THR A 334 30.51 36.35 -2.29
CA THR A 334 29.76 35.36 -3.07
C THR A 334 30.75 34.39 -3.69
N VAL A 335 30.36 33.14 -3.95
CA VAL A 335 31.16 32.23 -4.77
C VAL A 335 30.77 32.43 -6.23
N ASN A 336 31.47 33.33 -6.92
CA ASN A 336 31.25 33.65 -8.33
C ASN A 336 32.56 34.06 -9.00
N PHE A 337 33.41 33.07 -9.25
CA PHE A 337 34.72 33.25 -9.83
C PHE A 337 34.71 32.63 -11.23
N ASP A 338 34.67 33.47 -12.26
CA ASP A 338 34.74 33.04 -13.66
C ASP A 338 35.75 33.94 -14.40
N SER A 339 36.97 33.45 -14.59
CA SER A 339 37.99 34.17 -15.35
C SER A 339 38.55 33.28 -16.46
N SER A 340 38.30 33.66 -17.71
CA SER A 340 38.97 33.09 -18.91
C SER A 340 40.42 33.56 -19.07
N THR A 341 40.86 34.50 -18.23
CA THR A 341 42.24 34.98 -18.13
C THR A 341 42.94 34.33 -16.95
N ALA A 342 44.25 34.09 -17.08
CA ALA A 342 45.11 33.39 -16.10
C ALA A 342 45.29 34.12 -14.75
N VAL A 343 44.43 35.09 -14.41
CA VAL A 343 44.55 35.88 -13.19
C VAL A 343 43.18 36.02 -12.52
N TRP A 344 42.92 35.15 -11.57
CA TRP A 344 41.92 35.35 -10.52
C TRP A 344 42.28 36.67 -9.78
N PRO A 345 41.40 37.69 -9.71
CA PRO A 345 41.67 38.90 -8.93
C PRO A 345 41.94 38.54 -7.46
N GLY A 346 43.15 38.85 -6.97
CA GLY A 346 43.60 38.39 -5.66
C GLY A 346 43.90 36.88 -5.63
N SER A 347 44.51 36.35 -6.70
CA SER A 347 44.82 34.92 -6.88
C SER A 347 45.33 34.30 -5.57
N PRO A 348 44.65 33.25 -5.08
CA PRO A 348 44.75 32.84 -3.69
C PRO A 348 46.14 32.36 -3.29
N ILE A 349 46.95 32.01 -4.29
CA ILE A 349 48.26 31.42 -4.12
C ILE A 349 49.14 31.76 -5.33
N THR A 350 50.27 32.42 -5.12
CA THR A 350 51.27 32.68 -6.18
C THR A 350 52.31 31.56 -6.28
N ASN A 351 52.81 31.30 -7.49
CA ASN A 351 54.01 30.48 -7.68
C ASN A 351 55.28 31.25 -7.22
N ALA A 352 56.45 30.62 -7.24
CA ALA A 352 57.71 31.26 -6.82
C ALA A 352 58.08 32.53 -7.62
N ALA A 353 57.46 32.75 -8.79
CA ALA A 353 57.63 33.91 -9.65
C ALA A 353 56.57 35.01 -9.42
N GLY A 354 55.66 34.86 -8.47
CA GLY A 354 54.64 35.86 -8.15
C GLY A 354 53.42 35.87 -9.07
N THR A 355 53.27 34.89 -9.98
CA THR A 355 52.07 34.73 -10.82
C THR A 355 51.07 33.78 -10.18
N ALA A 356 49.80 33.83 -10.58
CA ALA A 356 48.76 32.89 -10.14
C ALA A 356 49.21 31.43 -10.30
N SER A 357 48.95 30.60 -9.29
CA SER A 357 49.24 29.16 -9.31
C SER A 357 48.06 28.40 -9.92
N ASP A 358 48.33 27.50 -10.87
CA ASP A 358 47.32 26.60 -11.44
C ASP A 358 47.01 25.40 -10.53
N HIS A 359 47.76 25.21 -9.43
CA HIS A 359 47.73 24.01 -8.59
C HIS A 359 47.27 24.35 -7.18
N PHE A 360 45.95 24.41 -6.97
CA PHE A 360 45.39 24.65 -5.66
C PHE A 360 44.03 23.99 -5.50
N SER A 361 43.64 23.81 -4.24
CA SER A 361 42.27 23.45 -3.88
C SER A 361 41.70 24.54 -2.99
N SER A 362 40.40 24.76 -3.08
CA SER A 362 39.68 25.77 -2.30
C SER A 362 38.46 25.17 -1.62
N ARG A 363 38.16 25.64 -0.42
CA ARG A 363 36.96 25.29 0.33
C ARG A 363 36.28 26.57 0.80
N TRP A 364 35.03 26.76 0.42
CA TRP A 364 34.12 27.74 0.99
C TRP A 364 33.25 27.06 2.02
N GLU A 365 33.28 27.53 3.26
CA GLU A 365 32.49 26.98 4.36
C GLU A 365 31.78 28.10 5.14
N GLY A 366 30.59 27.78 5.66
CA GLY A 366 29.77 28.73 6.40
C GLY A 366 28.32 28.25 6.49
N GLU A 367 27.37 29.18 6.46
CA GLU A 367 25.94 28.89 6.41
C GLU A 367 25.23 29.63 5.28
N ILE A 368 24.10 29.07 4.86
CA ILE A 368 23.18 29.65 3.88
C ILE A 368 21.79 29.88 4.48
N LEU A 369 21.15 31.00 4.16
CA LEU A 369 19.78 31.36 4.56
C LEU A 369 18.82 31.37 3.35
N PRO A 370 18.13 30.27 2.99
CA PRO A 370 16.97 30.28 2.11
C PRO A 370 15.88 31.26 2.54
N GLU A 371 15.14 31.78 1.56
CA GLU A 371 14.04 32.73 1.77
C GLU A 371 12.66 32.04 1.81
N TYR A 372 12.50 30.92 1.10
CA TYR A 372 11.23 30.22 0.95
C TYR A 372 11.35 28.78 1.45
N SER A 373 10.30 28.23 2.06
CA SER A 373 10.25 26.80 2.38
C SER A 373 9.89 25.99 1.15
N GLN A 374 10.89 25.58 0.38
CA GLN A 374 10.73 24.99 -0.96
C GLN A 374 11.87 24.02 -1.28
N THR A 375 11.67 23.22 -2.32
CA THR A 375 12.77 22.51 -2.99
C THR A 375 13.65 23.54 -3.71
N TYR A 376 14.91 23.63 -3.28
CA TYR A 376 15.94 24.42 -3.94
C TYR A 376 16.78 23.55 -4.87
N THR A 377 17.05 24.05 -6.06
CA THR A 377 18.09 23.54 -6.95
C THR A 377 19.34 24.39 -6.77
N PHE A 378 20.43 23.78 -6.31
CA PHE A 378 21.76 24.39 -6.29
C PHE A 378 22.50 24.06 -7.57
N PHE A 379 23.28 25.01 -8.06
CA PHE A 379 24.14 24.84 -9.23
C PHE A 379 25.57 25.21 -8.86
N THR A 380 26.51 24.33 -9.20
CA THR A 380 27.94 24.60 -9.10
C THR A 380 28.58 24.54 -10.47
N ASN A 381 29.52 25.43 -10.78
CA ASN A 381 30.32 25.35 -11.99
C ASN A 381 31.80 25.36 -11.65
N GLY A 382 32.48 24.24 -11.92
CA GLY A 382 33.90 24.05 -11.67
C GLY A 382 34.73 24.03 -12.95
N ASN A 383 35.89 24.66 -12.90
CA ASN A 383 37.03 24.29 -13.74
C ASN A 383 38.23 24.17 -12.79
N GLU A 384 38.59 22.96 -12.34
CA GLU A 384 38.18 21.65 -12.90
C GLU A 384 36.95 21.01 -12.23
N MET A 385 36.89 20.85 -10.90
CA MET A 385 35.77 20.14 -10.23
C MET A 385 35.32 20.81 -8.92
N CYS A 386 34.01 20.76 -8.66
CA CYS A 386 33.37 21.20 -7.42
C CYS A 386 32.53 20.09 -6.77
N ARG A 387 32.43 20.09 -5.43
CA ARG A 387 31.42 19.32 -4.67
C ARG A 387 30.77 20.19 -3.60
N LEU A 388 29.51 19.90 -3.28
CA LEU A 388 28.67 20.75 -2.44
C LEU A 388 27.97 19.92 -1.36
N TRP A 389 28.04 20.38 -0.12
CA TRP A 389 27.26 19.87 0.98
C TRP A 389 26.30 20.95 1.47
N ILE A 390 25.06 20.54 1.72
CA ILE A 390 24.08 21.34 2.45
C ILE A 390 23.62 20.52 3.64
N ASN A 391 23.63 21.11 4.83
CA ASN A 391 23.33 20.41 6.08
C ASN A 391 24.19 19.15 6.27
N GLY A 392 25.45 19.21 5.80
CA GLY A 392 26.41 18.11 5.83
C GLY A 392 26.07 16.89 4.96
N GLN A 393 24.96 16.92 4.23
CA GLN A 393 24.64 15.96 3.18
C GLN A 393 25.41 16.36 1.92
N LEU A 394 26.24 15.45 1.39
CA LEU A 394 26.84 15.62 0.07
C LEU A 394 25.72 15.58 -0.96
N LEU A 395 25.56 16.66 -1.72
CA LEU A 395 24.52 16.72 -2.73
C LEU A 395 24.96 15.95 -3.99
N PRO A 396 24.12 15.07 -4.55
CA PRO A 396 24.43 14.32 -5.76
C PRO A 396 24.36 15.24 -6.98
N LEU A 397 25.48 15.89 -7.31
CA LEU A 397 25.56 16.86 -8.40
C LEU A 397 25.47 16.13 -9.75
N ALA A 398 24.35 16.33 -10.45
CA ALA A 398 24.07 15.74 -11.76
C ALA A 398 24.82 16.46 -12.88
N THR A 399 25.47 15.68 -13.76
CA THR A 399 26.15 16.11 -14.98
C THR A 399 25.46 15.51 -16.22
N SER A 400 25.84 15.95 -17.41
CA SER A 400 25.42 15.30 -18.67
C SER A 400 25.96 13.87 -18.85
N ALA A 401 26.92 13.44 -18.03
CA ALA A 401 27.58 12.12 -18.09
C ALA A 401 27.27 11.21 -16.89
N GLY A 402 26.47 11.65 -15.91
CA GLY A 402 26.15 10.92 -14.68
C GLY A 402 26.11 11.80 -13.43
N VAL A 403 25.90 11.20 -12.26
CA VAL A 403 25.98 11.86 -10.94
C VAL A 403 27.42 11.77 -10.44
N LEU A 404 28.00 12.90 -10.00
CA LEU A 404 29.32 12.88 -9.36
C LEU A 404 29.22 12.17 -8.00
N ILE A 405 29.97 11.08 -7.86
CA ILE A 405 30.10 10.32 -6.61
C ILE A 405 31.42 10.65 -5.91
N ASP A 406 31.52 10.37 -4.61
CA ASP A 406 32.69 10.76 -3.81
C ASP A 406 34.01 10.14 -4.33
N SER A 407 33.94 8.97 -4.97
CA SER A 407 35.11 8.36 -5.63
C SER A 407 35.61 9.17 -6.83
N ASP A 408 34.76 9.93 -7.51
CA ASP A 408 35.16 10.83 -8.61
C ASP A 408 35.98 12.01 -8.09
N TRP A 409 35.74 12.44 -6.84
CA TRP A 409 36.57 13.43 -6.18
C TRP A 409 37.96 12.88 -5.85
N GLU A 410 38.05 11.64 -5.38
CA GLU A 410 39.34 11.01 -5.05
C GLU A 410 40.13 10.54 -6.28
N SER A 411 39.46 10.35 -7.41
CA SER A 411 40.06 9.95 -8.69
C SER A 411 39.43 10.73 -9.85
N PRO A 412 39.71 12.05 -9.96
CA PRO A 412 39.06 12.90 -10.96
C PRO A 412 39.34 12.39 -12.38
N PRO A 413 38.30 12.26 -13.24
CA PRO A 413 38.49 11.88 -14.63
C PRO A 413 39.42 12.87 -15.34
N VAL A 414 40.26 12.35 -16.23
CA VAL A 414 41.37 13.07 -16.89
C VAL A 414 40.92 14.41 -17.48
N VAL A 415 41.37 15.52 -16.86
CA VAL A 415 41.45 16.89 -17.41
C VAL A 415 40.22 17.33 -18.23
N ALA A 416 39.03 17.31 -17.63
CA ALA A 416 37.82 17.87 -18.23
C ALA A 416 37.13 18.85 -17.27
N THR A 417 36.85 20.05 -17.75
CA THR A 417 36.02 21.05 -17.08
C THR A 417 34.67 20.44 -16.67
N GLN A 418 34.31 20.46 -15.38
CA GLN A 418 33.03 19.95 -14.87
C GLN A 418 31.82 20.64 -15.53
N GLY A 419 31.94 21.91 -15.89
CA GLY A 419 30.80 22.70 -16.37
C GLY A 419 29.78 22.93 -15.23
N GLU A 420 28.60 23.45 -15.56
CA GLU A 420 27.56 23.67 -14.57
C GLU A 420 26.80 22.36 -14.28
N VAL A 421 26.77 21.98 -13.00
CA VAL A 421 26.11 20.78 -12.48
C VAL A 421 25.13 21.19 -11.39
N SER A 422 24.11 20.38 -11.12
CA SER A 422 23.05 20.77 -10.18
C SER A 422 22.58 19.63 -9.28
N ALA A 423 22.05 20.00 -8.12
CA ALA A 423 21.40 19.08 -7.19
C ALA A 423 20.24 19.77 -6.48
N ILE A 424 19.25 18.99 -6.04
CA ILE A 424 18.09 19.51 -5.30
C ILE A 424 18.18 19.19 -3.81
N VAL A 425 17.68 20.08 -2.98
CA VAL A 425 17.49 19.87 -1.54
C VAL A 425 16.30 20.69 -1.06
N THR A 426 15.44 20.11 -0.23
CA THR A 426 14.33 20.82 0.39
C THR A 426 14.84 21.61 1.58
N LEU A 427 14.59 22.92 1.60
CA LEU A 427 14.99 23.81 2.68
C LEU A 427 13.80 24.63 3.15
N GLU A 428 13.81 25.02 4.42
CA GLU A 428 12.84 25.93 5.02
C GLU A 428 13.32 27.37 4.93
N GLY A 429 12.45 28.28 4.52
CA GLY A 429 12.76 29.71 4.43
C GLY A 429 12.96 30.32 5.81
N GLY A 430 13.93 31.23 5.94
CA GLY A 430 14.26 31.86 7.22
C GLY A 430 15.18 31.04 8.13
N ARG A 431 15.52 29.80 7.74
CA ARG A 431 16.41 28.91 8.48
C ARG A 431 17.81 28.86 7.88
N ARG A 432 18.86 28.95 8.71
CA ARG A 432 20.26 28.76 8.25
C ARG A 432 20.64 27.29 8.16
N TYR A 433 21.39 26.93 7.12
CA TYR A 433 21.93 25.59 6.91
C TYR A 433 23.45 25.64 6.70
N PRO A 434 24.22 24.71 7.29
CA PRO A 434 25.64 24.56 6.96
C PRO A 434 25.81 24.35 5.46
N ILE A 435 26.74 25.10 4.87
CA ILE A 435 27.13 24.95 3.47
C ILE A 435 28.63 24.77 3.38
N VAL A 436 29.04 23.76 2.63
CA VAL A 436 30.45 23.56 2.26
C VAL A 436 30.49 23.39 0.75
N MET A 437 31.30 24.18 0.07
CA MET A 437 31.64 23.96 -1.33
C MET A 437 33.14 23.77 -1.43
N GLU A 438 33.56 22.66 -2.01
CA GLU A 438 34.96 22.40 -2.32
C GLU A 438 35.21 22.47 -3.81
N HIS A 439 36.42 22.86 -4.16
CA HIS A 439 36.86 23.00 -5.53
C HIS A 439 38.33 22.59 -5.69
N PHE A 440 38.62 21.94 -6.79
CA PHE A 440 39.95 21.46 -7.16
C PHE A 440 40.37 22.05 -8.50
N GLN A 441 41.61 22.55 -8.56
CA GLN A 441 42.20 23.16 -9.75
C GLN A 441 43.65 22.71 -9.95
N ASN A 442 43.92 22.10 -11.10
CA ASN A 442 45.20 21.52 -11.47
C ASN A 442 45.82 22.13 -12.73
N THR A 443 45.08 22.52 -13.76
CA THR A 443 45.67 23.18 -14.95
C THR A 443 44.69 24.15 -15.62
N GLY A 444 45.20 25.16 -16.33
CA GLY A 444 44.38 26.03 -17.18
C GLY A 444 43.57 27.10 -16.45
N GLY A 445 42.50 27.63 -17.08
CA GLY A 445 41.68 28.71 -16.53
C GLY A 445 40.87 28.29 -15.29
N HIS A 446 40.53 29.23 -14.42
CA HIS A 446 39.88 28.93 -13.13
C HIS A 446 38.39 29.30 -13.16
N ARG A 447 37.53 28.39 -12.68
CA ARG A 447 36.11 28.70 -12.46
C ARG A 447 35.55 28.00 -11.23
N ALA A 448 34.87 28.75 -10.37
CA ALA A 448 34.10 28.26 -9.24
C ALA A 448 32.91 29.21 -9.02
N SER A 449 31.69 28.76 -9.34
CA SER A 449 30.47 29.52 -9.05
C SER A 449 29.43 28.68 -8.33
N LEU A 450 28.61 29.36 -7.52
CA LEU A 450 27.51 28.79 -6.74
C LEU A 450 26.25 29.64 -6.93
N SER A 451 25.19 29.03 -7.46
CA SER A 451 23.88 29.65 -7.61
C SER A 451 22.76 28.74 -7.09
N TRP A 452 21.58 29.30 -6.90
CA TRP A 452 20.40 28.58 -6.44
C TRP A 452 19.14 28.97 -7.23
N GLN A 453 18.10 28.15 -7.19
CA GLN A 453 16.77 28.40 -7.74
C GLN A 453 15.72 27.64 -6.91
N SER A 454 14.49 28.12 -6.83
CA SER A 454 13.33 27.37 -6.33
C SER A 454 12.08 27.78 -7.12
N ALA A 455 10.88 27.34 -6.71
CA ALA A 455 9.63 27.76 -7.35
C ALA A 455 9.39 29.28 -7.25
N SER A 456 9.78 29.90 -6.14
CA SER A 456 9.66 31.35 -5.88
C SER A 456 10.99 32.11 -5.95
N GLN A 457 12.13 31.41 -5.99
CA GLN A 457 13.45 32.00 -6.17
C GLN A 457 13.91 31.81 -7.62
N SER A 458 13.99 32.88 -8.40
CA SER A 458 14.63 32.85 -9.72
C SER A 458 16.10 32.44 -9.61
N LYS A 459 16.66 31.79 -10.65
CA LYS A 459 18.06 31.38 -10.62
C LYS A 459 18.98 32.59 -10.50
N GLN A 460 19.81 32.61 -9.46
CA GLN A 460 20.81 33.67 -9.23
C GLN A 460 22.01 33.16 -8.45
N ILE A 461 23.17 33.82 -8.60
CA ILE A 461 24.29 33.66 -7.64
C ILE A 461 23.75 33.92 -6.24
N ILE A 462 24.12 33.06 -5.30
CA ILE A 462 23.60 33.17 -3.94
C ILE A 462 24.05 34.53 -3.36
N PRO A 463 23.11 35.43 -3.01
CA PRO A 463 23.48 36.78 -2.59
C PRO A 463 24.29 36.77 -1.29
N GLN A 464 25.21 37.73 -1.14
CA GLN A 464 26.05 37.89 0.04
C GLN A 464 25.22 37.92 1.34
N THR A 465 24.08 38.60 1.31
CA THR A 465 23.15 38.73 2.43
C THR A 465 22.60 37.40 2.94
N ARG A 466 22.74 36.32 2.15
CA ARG A 466 22.30 34.97 2.48
C ARG A 466 23.45 34.03 2.85
N LEU A 467 24.70 34.50 2.90
CA LEU A 467 25.90 33.70 3.17
C LEU A 467 26.63 34.20 4.44
N PHE A 468 26.96 33.28 5.34
CA PHE A 468 27.54 33.61 6.65
C PHE A 468 28.87 32.86 6.87
N PRO A 469 30.02 33.57 7.04
CA PRO A 469 31.34 32.94 7.01
C PRO A 469 31.77 32.34 8.36
N ASN A 470 31.13 32.78 9.43
CA ASN A 470 31.39 32.38 10.82
C ASN A 470 30.03 32.11 11.46
N ALA A 471 29.84 30.91 11.97
CA ALA A 471 28.58 30.50 12.59
C ALA A 471 28.86 29.65 13.85
N PRO A 472 28.02 29.73 14.88
CA PRO A 472 27.99 28.73 15.94
C PRO A 472 27.86 27.32 15.32
N PRO A 473 28.44 26.28 15.94
CA PRO A 473 28.34 24.94 15.37
C PRO A 473 26.91 24.43 15.33
N ARG A 474 26.50 23.90 14.19
CA ARG A 474 25.16 23.35 14.00
C ARG A 474 25.24 21.86 13.71
N MET A 475 24.55 21.06 14.51
CA MET A 475 24.56 19.60 14.35
C MET A 475 23.74 19.17 13.14
N TYR A 476 24.21 18.12 12.47
CA TYR A 476 23.55 17.54 11.31
C TYR A 476 23.70 16.01 11.31
N ALA A 477 22.63 15.32 11.74
CA ALA A 477 22.27 13.92 11.48
C ALA A 477 23.29 12.76 11.72
N PRO A 478 22.79 11.53 12.00
CA PRO A 478 21.41 11.19 12.38
C PRO A 478 21.13 11.59 13.83
N PHE A 479 19.89 11.99 14.14
CA PHE A 479 19.48 12.35 15.51
C PHE A 479 18.79 11.21 16.26
N ASP A 480 18.97 9.98 15.77
CA ASP A 480 18.54 8.75 16.42
C ASP A 480 19.70 7.75 16.40
N ALA A 481 19.84 6.99 17.48
CA ALA A 481 20.84 5.93 17.61
C ALA A 481 20.28 4.76 18.42
N LEU A 482 20.65 3.54 18.04
CA LEU A 482 20.25 2.31 18.72
C LEU A 482 21.47 1.66 19.38
N GLY A 483 21.31 1.19 20.61
CA GLY A 483 22.30 0.39 21.33
C GLY A 483 21.67 -0.82 22.01
N PHE A 484 22.49 -1.84 22.28
CA PHE A 484 22.06 -3.06 22.98
C PHE A 484 22.87 -3.26 24.26
N ILE A 485 22.20 -3.60 25.35
CA ILE A 485 22.89 -4.08 26.55
C ILE A 485 23.55 -5.42 26.23
N GLY A 486 24.84 -5.57 26.59
CA GLY A 486 25.63 -6.77 26.28
C GLY A 486 26.00 -6.93 24.80
N GLY A 487 25.70 -5.94 23.96
CA GLY A 487 26.12 -5.87 22.57
C GLY A 487 27.54 -5.31 22.41
N PRO A 488 27.96 -5.03 21.16
CA PRO A 488 29.22 -4.32 20.89
C PRO A 488 29.20 -2.92 21.49
N THR A 489 30.38 -2.32 21.66
CA THR A 489 30.52 -0.94 22.16
C THR A 489 29.66 0.02 21.35
N PHE A 490 28.78 0.75 22.02
CA PHE A 490 28.00 1.81 21.40
C PHE A 490 28.95 2.93 20.94
N ASN A 491 28.78 3.41 19.71
CA ASN A 491 29.57 4.50 19.16
C ASN A 491 28.65 5.43 18.37
N TYR A 492 28.63 6.70 18.74
CA TYR A 492 27.92 7.75 18.04
C TYR A 492 28.82 8.99 17.93
N GLN A 493 29.14 9.40 16.71
CA GLN A 493 29.94 10.58 16.46
C GLN A 493 29.02 11.78 16.24
N ILE A 494 29.07 12.78 17.14
CA ILE A 494 28.37 14.05 16.91
C ILE A 494 28.97 14.70 15.66
N LYS A 495 28.11 14.98 14.68
CA LYS A 495 28.46 15.71 13.46
C LYS A 495 27.93 17.13 13.57
N ALA A 496 28.82 18.11 13.49
CA ALA A 496 28.47 19.52 13.57
C ALA A 496 29.32 20.40 12.64
N SER A 497 28.73 21.50 12.19
CA SER A 497 29.35 22.46 11.29
C SER A 497 30.36 23.37 12.01
N ALA A 498 31.02 24.25 11.26
CA ALA A 498 31.85 25.33 11.79
C ALA A 498 32.95 24.89 12.78
N LYS A 499 33.44 23.65 12.64
CA LYS A 499 34.58 23.05 13.36
C LYS A 499 34.51 23.31 14.87
N PRO A 500 33.62 22.60 15.59
CA PRO A 500 33.52 22.75 17.04
C PRO A 500 34.88 22.52 17.71
N THR A 501 35.19 23.34 18.70
CA THR A 501 36.35 23.19 19.57
C THR A 501 36.03 22.41 20.84
N SER A 502 34.76 22.27 21.20
CA SER A 502 34.31 21.45 22.30
C SER A 502 32.86 20.97 22.13
N TYR A 503 32.52 19.89 22.83
CA TYR A 503 31.20 19.28 22.87
C TYR A 503 30.75 19.04 24.31
N SER A 504 29.45 19.10 24.56
CA SER A 504 28.82 18.61 25.78
C SER A 504 27.56 17.80 25.44
N ALA A 505 27.20 16.89 26.34
CA ALA A 505 25.96 16.10 26.25
C ALA A 505 25.33 16.00 27.63
N ALA A 506 24.02 16.22 27.72
CA ALA A 506 23.24 16.05 28.94
C ALA A 506 22.25 14.90 28.79
N ASN A 507 21.98 14.19 29.90
CA ASN A 507 21.06 13.04 29.97
C ASN A 507 21.51 11.81 29.14
N LEU A 508 22.84 11.55 29.10
CA LEU A 508 23.35 10.32 28.49
C LEU A 508 22.87 9.05 29.23
N PRO A 509 22.56 7.97 28.50
CA PRO A 509 22.29 6.67 29.12
C PRO A 509 23.45 6.24 30.05
N PRO A 510 23.17 5.66 31.23
CA PRO A 510 24.18 5.12 32.11
C PRO A 510 25.12 4.15 31.36
N GLY A 511 26.43 4.33 31.53
CA GLY A 511 27.47 3.54 30.86
C GLY A 511 28.00 4.13 29.56
N LEU A 512 27.36 5.19 29.03
CA LEU A 512 27.89 5.98 27.92
C LEU A 512 28.62 7.24 28.43
N SER A 513 29.62 7.66 27.67
CA SER A 513 30.42 8.87 27.96
C SER A 513 30.71 9.65 26.69
N LEU A 514 30.88 10.96 26.82
CA LEU A 514 31.26 11.85 25.72
C LEU A 514 32.74 12.22 25.84
N ASP A 515 33.49 12.06 24.76
CA ASP A 515 34.75 12.77 24.58
C ASP A 515 34.46 14.22 24.16
N THR A 516 34.69 15.16 25.08
CA THR A 516 34.36 16.58 24.90
C THR A 516 35.20 17.28 23.82
N SER A 517 36.30 16.66 23.36
CA SER A 517 37.18 17.22 22.33
C SER A 517 36.84 16.71 20.93
N THR A 518 36.42 15.45 20.81
CA THR A 518 36.13 14.82 19.52
C THR A 518 34.64 14.76 19.21
N GLY A 519 33.77 14.84 20.22
CA GLY A 519 32.32 14.67 20.04
C GLY A 519 31.87 13.21 19.97
N LEU A 520 32.76 12.25 20.25
CA LEU A 520 32.42 10.82 20.24
C LEU A 520 31.70 10.43 21.54
N ILE A 521 30.45 10.01 21.43
CA ILE A 521 29.71 9.33 22.49
C ILE A 521 30.00 7.84 22.35
N SER A 522 30.61 7.23 23.37
CA SER A 522 30.88 5.79 23.36
C SER A 522 30.78 5.15 24.75
N GLY A 523 30.62 3.83 24.75
CA GLY A 523 30.59 3.03 25.98
C GLY A 523 29.71 1.78 25.87
N ALA A 524 29.53 1.10 27.00
CA ALA A 524 28.62 -0.03 27.13
C ALA A 524 27.37 0.43 27.87
N PRO A 525 26.20 0.53 27.22
CA PRO A 525 24.99 1.00 27.88
C PRO A 525 24.54 0.01 28.95
N ALA A 526 24.13 0.53 30.11
CA ALA A 526 23.81 -0.28 31.30
C ALA A 526 22.30 -0.32 31.61
N THR A 527 21.48 0.52 30.96
CA THR A 527 20.05 0.62 31.26
C THR A 527 19.24 0.84 29.99
N ALA A 528 18.26 -0.03 29.78
CA ALA A 528 17.36 0.03 28.63
C ALA A 528 16.37 1.18 28.76
N GLY A 529 15.93 1.70 27.62
CA GLY A 529 15.01 2.83 27.55
C GLY A 529 15.33 3.74 26.37
N GLU A 530 14.43 4.68 26.14
CA GLU A 530 14.62 5.77 25.19
C GLU A 530 15.16 6.99 25.95
N TRP A 531 16.29 7.53 25.48
CA TRP A 531 16.99 8.62 26.14
C TRP A 531 17.09 9.80 25.20
N LYS A 532 16.43 10.91 25.53
CA LYS A 532 16.63 12.19 24.85
C LYS A 532 17.87 12.87 25.41
N VAL A 533 18.94 12.85 24.62
CA VAL A 533 20.24 13.43 24.94
C VAL A 533 20.32 14.82 24.31
N MET A 534 20.51 15.85 25.14
CA MET A 534 20.77 17.19 24.62
C MET A 534 22.26 17.28 24.28
N LEU A 535 22.55 17.51 23.02
CA LEU A 535 23.90 17.73 22.52
C LEU A 535 24.16 19.24 22.40
N THR A 536 25.39 19.66 22.66
CA THR A 536 25.85 21.03 22.39
C THR A 536 27.24 20.98 21.80
N ALA A 537 27.45 21.73 20.72
CA ALA A 537 28.74 21.90 20.07
C ALA A 537 29.14 23.38 20.11
N THR A 538 30.37 23.69 20.48
CA THR A 538 30.84 25.06 20.72
C THR A 538 32.11 25.37 19.94
N ASN A 539 32.19 26.56 19.36
CA ASN A 539 33.41 27.13 18.80
C ASN A 539 33.60 28.58 19.30
N ALA A 540 34.52 29.33 18.71
CA ALA A 540 34.79 30.71 19.12
C ALA A 540 33.67 31.72 18.80
N THR A 541 32.70 31.36 17.94
CA THR A 541 31.61 32.25 17.50
C THR A 541 30.32 31.98 18.26
N GLY A 542 30.16 30.80 18.87
CA GLY A 542 29.06 30.46 19.77
C GLY A 542 28.88 28.96 19.96
N SER A 543 27.73 28.59 20.51
CA SER A 543 27.30 27.20 20.68
C SER A 543 26.03 26.95 19.88
N GLY A 544 25.84 25.74 19.37
CA GLY A 544 24.55 25.28 18.87
C GLY A 544 24.17 23.94 19.49
N SER A 545 22.87 23.72 19.63
CA SER A 545 22.30 22.58 20.35
C SER A 545 21.30 21.79 19.48
N ALA A 546 21.12 20.51 19.81
CA ALA A 546 20.17 19.61 19.16
C ALA A 546 19.89 18.40 20.07
N PHE A 547 18.75 17.73 19.86
CA PHE A 547 18.46 16.48 20.54
C PHE A 547 18.91 15.27 19.72
N LEU A 548 19.47 14.28 20.42
CA LEU A 548 19.70 12.93 19.94
C LEU A 548 18.84 11.97 20.76
N THR A 549 18.02 11.16 20.10
CA THR A 549 17.33 10.03 20.73
C THR A 549 18.25 8.82 20.72
N ILE A 550 18.64 8.33 21.89
CA ILE A 550 19.35 7.05 22.02
C ILE A 550 18.37 6.03 22.58
N THR A 551 18.05 5.01 21.79
CA THR A 551 17.26 3.86 22.24
C THR A 551 18.21 2.75 22.67
N ILE A 552 18.15 2.35 23.94
CA ILE A 552 18.87 1.20 24.45
C ILE A 552 17.90 0.04 24.62
N VAL A 553 18.15 -1.05 23.90
CA VAL A 553 17.36 -2.27 23.95
C VAL A 553 18.02 -3.28 24.88
N GLN A 554 17.22 -3.91 25.73
CA GLN A 554 17.60 -5.11 26.45
C GLN A 554 16.81 -6.29 25.89
N THR A 555 17.53 -7.22 25.28
CA THR A 555 17.00 -8.53 24.89
C THR A 555 17.28 -9.54 26.00
N SER A 556 16.85 -10.79 25.82
CA SER A 556 17.23 -11.87 26.74
C SER A 556 18.66 -12.37 26.51
N GLY A 557 19.35 -11.90 25.47
CA GLY A 557 20.72 -12.30 25.14
C GLY A 557 20.84 -13.70 24.50
N GLY A 558 19.72 -14.29 24.05
CA GLY A 558 19.70 -15.65 23.53
C GLY A 558 18.33 -16.12 23.04
N ILE A 559 18.29 -17.32 22.48
CA ILE A 559 17.10 -17.91 21.86
C ILE A 559 16.83 -19.34 22.33
N THR A 560 15.57 -19.76 22.32
CA THR A 560 15.13 -21.06 22.82
C THR A 560 15.32 -22.14 21.76
N ARG A 561 16.05 -23.21 22.10
CA ARG A 561 16.21 -24.44 21.31
C ARG A 561 15.48 -25.59 21.99
N GLN A 562 14.61 -26.26 21.25
CA GLN A 562 13.85 -27.43 21.67
C GLN A 562 14.29 -28.65 20.85
N VAL A 563 14.45 -29.81 21.49
CA VAL A 563 15.00 -31.03 20.87
C VAL A 563 14.09 -32.23 21.14
N TRP A 564 13.90 -33.07 20.12
CA TRP A 564 13.21 -34.36 20.20
C TRP A 564 14.14 -35.49 19.78
N ASN A 565 14.51 -36.38 20.73
CA ASN A 565 15.46 -37.48 20.49
C ASN A 565 14.77 -38.74 19.96
N MET A 566 15.57 -39.66 19.37
CA MET A 566 15.11 -40.96 18.85
C MET A 566 13.99 -40.82 17.82
N ASN A 567 14.11 -39.79 16.99
CA ASN A 567 13.17 -39.46 15.94
C ASN A 567 13.76 -39.86 14.57
N PRO A 568 13.47 -41.07 14.07
CA PRO A 568 14.01 -41.55 12.79
C PRO A 568 13.44 -40.75 11.61
N GLY A 569 14.14 -40.82 10.47
CA GLY A 569 13.81 -40.03 9.27
C GLY A 569 14.77 -38.87 9.06
N THR A 570 14.71 -38.24 7.90
CA THR A 570 15.60 -37.14 7.50
C THR A 570 14.82 -35.91 7.03
N GLY A 571 13.48 -35.94 7.10
CA GLY A 571 12.62 -34.85 6.67
C GLY A 571 12.20 -33.93 7.81
N ILE A 572 11.94 -32.65 7.50
CA ILE A 572 11.38 -31.67 8.46
C ILE A 572 10.03 -32.14 9.03
N ALA A 573 9.21 -32.83 8.22
CA ALA A 573 7.92 -33.36 8.62
C ALA A 573 8.01 -34.41 9.75
N ASP A 574 9.18 -35.01 9.96
CA ASP A 574 9.39 -35.99 11.01
C ASP A 574 9.47 -35.32 12.39
N ILE A 575 9.67 -34.00 12.50
CA ILE A 575 9.85 -33.29 13.79
C ILE A 575 8.49 -33.15 14.51
N PRO A 576 8.30 -33.76 15.70
CA PRO A 576 6.99 -33.81 16.35
C PRO A 576 6.73 -32.54 17.19
N VAL A 577 6.70 -31.37 16.54
CA VAL A 577 6.58 -30.03 17.16
C VAL A 577 5.30 -29.78 17.98
N THR A 578 4.31 -30.67 17.85
CA THR A 578 3.05 -30.68 18.61
C THR A 578 3.14 -31.45 19.93
N THR A 579 4.23 -32.20 20.15
CA THR A 579 4.50 -32.92 21.40
C THR A 579 5.52 -32.17 22.25
N ASN A 580 5.59 -32.50 23.54
CA ASN A 580 6.60 -31.90 24.42
C ASN A 580 8.01 -32.27 23.95
N PRO A 581 8.97 -31.33 23.91
CA PRO A 581 10.35 -31.63 23.58
C PRO A 581 11.00 -32.51 24.65
N THR A 582 11.95 -33.34 24.23
CA THR A 582 12.81 -34.13 25.13
C THR A 582 13.68 -33.23 25.99
N SER A 583 14.18 -32.13 25.42
CA SER A 583 14.97 -31.14 26.16
C SER A 583 14.80 -29.73 25.59
N THR A 584 15.13 -28.73 26.39
CA THR A 584 15.15 -27.32 26.00
C THR A 584 16.44 -26.67 26.52
N SER A 585 17.08 -25.86 25.69
CA SER A 585 18.31 -25.13 26.00
C SER A 585 18.26 -23.72 25.43
N ILE A 586 19.14 -22.83 25.90
CA ILE A 586 19.27 -21.46 25.38
C ILE A 586 20.55 -21.38 24.54
N LEU A 587 20.45 -20.79 23.35
CA LEU A 587 21.59 -20.48 22.49
C LEU A 587 21.94 -18.99 22.60
N ASN A 588 23.23 -18.69 22.68
CA ASN A 588 23.75 -17.31 22.75
C ASN A 588 24.09 -16.73 21.35
N SER A 589 23.72 -17.46 20.29
CA SER A 589 23.73 -17.06 18.88
C SER A 589 22.82 -18.00 18.09
N LEU A 590 22.51 -17.70 16.83
CA LEU A 590 21.84 -18.64 15.92
C LEU A 590 22.81 -19.70 15.38
N ALA A 591 23.56 -20.36 16.26
CA ALA A 591 24.36 -21.54 15.95
C ALA A 591 24.08 -22.61 17.01
N ALA A 592 23.57 -23.77 16.58
CA ALA A 592 23.39 -24.91 17.44
C ALA A 592 24.75 -25.58 17.75
N PRO A 593 24.86 -26.30 18.88
CA PRO A 593 25.99 -27.21 19.12
C PRO A 593 26.14 -28.22 17.97
N SER A 594 27.38 -28.62 17.70
CA SER A 594 27.70 -29.63 16.68
C SER A 594 28.07 -30.97 17.30
N ASP A 595 27.88 -32.05 16.55
CA ASP A 595 28.24 -33.43 16.91
C ASP A 595 27.66 -33.87 18.28
N VAL A 596 26.39 -33.54 18.56
CA VAL A 596 25.77 -33.73 19.88
C VAL A 596 24.83 -34.92 20.00
N ALA A 597 24.20 -35.37 18.91
CA ALA A 597 23.26 -36.50 18.93
C ALA A 597 22.97 -37.03 17.53
N GLU A 598 22.28 -38.17 17.46
CA GLU A 598 21.82 -38.78 16.20
C GLU A 598 20.31 -38.98 16.25
N ASN A 599 19.67 -38.97 15.08
CA ASN A 599 18.23 -39.18 14.89
C ASN A 599 17.40 -38.27 15.80
N TYR A 600 17.53 -36.97 15.62
CA TYR A 600 16.81 -35.99 16.41
C TYR A 600 16.19 -34.89 15.55
N GLY A 601 15.23 -34.17 16.11
CA GLY A 601 14.62 -32.99 15.51
C GLY A 601 14.79 -31.76 16.39
N VAL A 602 14.92 -30.59 15.78
CA VAL A 602 15.11 -29.31 16.47
C VAL A 602 14.08 -28.29 16.03
N ARG A 603 13.60 -27.52 17.01
CA ARG A 603 12.97 -26.21 16.79
C ARG A 603 13.73 -25.14 17.57
N ILE A 604 14.30 -24.16 16.88
CA ILE A 604 14.81 -22.94 17.49
C ILE A 604 13.78 -21.83 17.24
N ARG A 605 13.33 -21.14 18.29
CA ARG A 605 12.34 -20.06 18.13
C ARG A 605 12.51 -18.93 19.14
N GLY A 606 12.11 -17.74 18.74
CA GLY A 606 12.19 -16.53 19.54
C GLY A 606 12.05 -15.33 18.63
N PHE A 607 12.76 -14.25 18.96
CA PHE A 607 12.67 -13.01 18.22
C PHE A 607 14.04 -12.42 17.93
N LEU A 608 14.17 -11.83 16.75
CA LEU A 608 15.26 -10.98 16.34
C LEU A 608 14.87 -9.52 16.51
N THR A 609 15.69 -8.71 17.17
CA THR A 609 15.57 -7.25 17.13
C THR A 609 16.61 -6.69 16.18
N ALA A 610 16.20 -6.10 15.06
CA ALA A 610 17.15 -5.65 14.05
C ALA A 610 18.04 -4.51 14.59
N PRO A 611 19.37 -4.58 14.47
CA PRO A 611 20.26 -3.57 15.03
C PRO A 611 20.41 -2.32 14.16
N GLU A 612 20.12 -2.42 12.87
CA GLU A 612 20.23 -1.35 11.88
C GLU A 612 19.01 -1.38 10.95
N THR A 613 18.55 -0.22 10.49
CA THR A 613 17.51 -0.15 9.46
C THR A 613 18.17 -0.36 8.11
N GLY A 614 17.64 -1.28 7.31
CA GLY A 614 18.10 -1.51 5.96
C GLY A 614 17.91 -2.94 5.51
N GLU A 615 18.69 -3.33 4.51
CA GLU A 615 18.60 -4.63 3.88
C GLU A 615 19.50 -5.66 4.55
N TYR A 616 18.90 -6.81 4.84
CA TYR A 616 19.55 -7.98 5.37
C TYR A 616 19.48 -9.11 4.36
N ARG A 617 20.50 -9.96 4.38
CA ARG A 617 20.46 -11.29 3.77
C ARG A 617 20.82 -12.34 4.81
N PHE A 618 19.99 -13.35 4.96
CA PHE A 618 20.22 -14.47 5.88
C PHE A 618 20.76 -15.68 5.13
N TYR A 619 21.58 -16.47 5.82
CA TYR A 619 22.25 -17.65 5.31
C TYR A 619 21.96 -18.82 6.25
N LEU A 620 21.41 -19.91 5.73
CA LEU A 620 21.10 -21.12 6.45
C LEU A 620 22.09 -22.23 6.03
N ARG A 621 22.79 -22.80 7.02
CA ARG A 621 23.62 -24.01 6.85
C ARG A 621 23.27 -25.04 7.92
N ALA A 622 23.19 -26.29 7.52
CA ALA A 622 22.91 -27.41 8.40
C ALA A 622 23.46 -28.70 7.79
N ASP A 623 23.67 -29.70 8.65
CA ASP A 623 23.75 -31.09 8.20
C ASP A 623 22.31 -31.57 7.96
N GLU A 624 22.06 -32.19 6.82
CA GLU A 624 20.74 -32.59 6.32
C GLU A 624 19.72 -31.45 6.05
N ALA A 625 18.47 -31.60 6.52
CA ALA A 625 17.34 -30.77 6.13
C ALA A 625 17.05 -29.68 7.17
N ALA A 626 16.95 -28.43 6.72
CA ALA A 626 16.64 -27.29 7.58
C ALA A 626 15.73 -26.28 6.87
N GLN A 627 14.88 -25.59 7.64
CA GLN A 627 14.05 -24.49 7.17
C GLN A 627 14.18 -23.30 8.12
N PHE A 628 14.36 -22.10 7.56
CA PHE A 628 14.41 -20.84 8.31
C PHE A 628 13.19 -19.98 7.98
N PHE A 629 12.52 -19.51 9.02
CA PHE A 629 11.36 -18.64 8.96
C PHE A 629 11.65 -17.32 9.69
N LEU A 630 11.21 -16.21 9.08
CA LEU A 630 11.27 -14.86 9.65
C LEU A 630 9.97 -14.14 9.31
N SER A 631 9.33 -13.56 10.31
CA SER A 631 8.11 -12.77 10.13
C SER A 631 8.36 -11.35 9.64
N ASP A 632 7.28 -10.69 9.22
CA ASP A 632 7.33 -9.30 8.76
C ASP A 632 7.32 -8.28 9.92
N ASP A 633 6.97 -8.73 11.12
CA ASP A 633 6.84 -7.97 12.37
C ASP A 633 7.00 -8.90 13.58
N ASP A 634 6.58 -8.49 14.79
CA ASP A 634 6.70 -9.31 15.98
C ASP A 634 5.63 -10.40 16.09
N GLU A 635 4.74 -10.58 15.11
CA GLU A 635 3.67 -11.56 15.16
C GLU A 635 4.05 -12.90 14.51
N VAL A 636 3.82 -14.00 15.22
CA VAL A 636 4.11 -15.37 14.74
C VAL A 636 3.33 -15.68 13.47
N VAL A 637 2.11 -15.16 13.38
CA VAL A 637 1.19 -15.38 12.26
C VAL A 637 1.70 -14.75 10.95
N ASN A 638 2.65 -13.80 11.05
CA ASN A 638 3.27 -13.14 9.92
C ASN A 638 4.59 -13.77 9.51
N SER A 639 4.85 -15.01 9.94
CA SER A 639 6.07 -15.76 9.65
C SER A 639 6.09 -16.35 8.24
N TRP A 640 7.21 -16.19 7.54
CA TRP A 640 7.44 -16.70 6.18
C TRP A 640 8.71 -17.52 6.11
N LYS A 641 8.67 -18.63 5.35
CA LYS A 641 9.87 -19.39 5.01
C LYS A 641 10.79 -18.53 4.14
N ARG A 642 12.02 -18.27 4.61
CA ARG A 642 13.01 -17.43 3.92
C ARG A 642 14.11 -18.24 3.27
N ALA A 643 14.49 -19.38 3.85
CA ALA A 643 15.51 -20.27 3.29
C ALA A 643 15.20 -21.73 3.65
N GLU A 644 15.65 -22.66 2.81
CA GLU A 644 15.48 -24.09 2.98
C GLU A 644 16.69 -24.85 2.44
N LEU A 645 17.08 -25.89 3.17
CA LEU A 645 18.04 -26.91 2.76
C LEU A 645 17.35 -28.26 2.74
N THR A 646 17.53 -28.99 1.65
CA THR A 646 17.12 -30.40 1.50
C THR A 646 18.32 -31.34 1.45
N THR A 647 19.53 -30.79 1.40
CA THR A 647 20.81 -31.52 1.36
C THR A 647 21.82 -30.83 2.29
N PRO A 648 22.74 -31.59 2.91
CA PRO A 648 23.73 -31.06 3.85
C PRO A 648 24.68 -30.04 3.22
N VAL A 649 25.07 -29.03 4.00
CA VAL A 649 26.10 -28.04 3.67
C VAL A 649 27.16 -28.06 4.77
N SER A 650 28.45 -28.02 4.46
CA SER A 650 29.51 -28.08 5.48
C SER A 650 29.41 -26.97 6.54
N ALA A 651 29.77 -27.30 7.79
CA ALA A 651 29.75 -26.39 8.93
C ALA A 651 30.69 -25.16 8.80
N SER A 652 31.59 -25.12 7.81
CA SER A 652 32.46 -23.97 7.55
C SER A 652 32.14 -23.21 6.27
N ASP A 653 31.17 -23.68 5.47
CA ASP A 653 30.96 -23.19 4.11
C ASP A 653 29.68 -22.34 3.99
N TRP A 654 29.81 -21.05 4.27
CA TRP A 654 28.74 -20.08 4.04
C TRP A 654 28.45 -19.83 2.55
N SER A 655 29.37 -20.19 1.65
CA SER A 655 29.19 -19.94 0.21
C SER A 655 28.21 -20.91 -0.44
N ALA A 656 28.08 -22.10 0.15
CA ALA A 656 27.10 -23.12 -0.25
C ALA A 656 25.80 -23.09 0.57
N ALA A 657 25.66 -22.15 1.52
CA ALA A 657 24.47 -22.02 2.36
C ALA A 657 23.24 -21.59 1.54
N ALA A 658 22.05 -22.01 1.97
CA ALA A 658 20.80 -21.50 1.41
C ALA A 658 20.61 -20.04 1.84
N THR A 659 20.24 -19.16 0.91
CA THR A 659 20.09 -17.72 1.19
C THR A 659 18.65 -17.29 1.18
N SER A 660 18.31 -16.35 2.05
CA SER A 660 17.07 -15.60 1.92
C SER A 660 17.09 -14.65 0.70
N PRO A 661 15.92 -14.20 0.21
CA PRO A 661 15.82 -12.94 -0.51
C PRO A 661 16.44 -11.78 0.30
N LEU A 662 16.65 -10.62 -0.32
CA LEU A 662 16.93 -9.41 0.45
C LEU A 662 15.68 -9.02 1.23
N LEU A 663 15.87 -8.68 2.50
CA LEU A 663 14.79 -8.37 3.43
C LEU A 663 15.03 -7.00 4.06
N HIS A 664 14.05 -6.12 3.98
CA HIS A 664 14.11 -4.83 4.68
C HIS A 664 13.65 -4.99 6.13
N LEU A 665 14.53 -4.67 7.08
CA LEU A 665 14.22 -4.65 8.51
C LEU A 665 14.48 -3.27 9.10
N GLU A 666 13.75 -2.91 10.14
CA GLU A 666 13.79 -1.61 10.81
C GLU A 666 14.52 -1.73 12.16
N ALA A 667 15.49 -0.85 12.40
CA ALA A 667 16.27 -0.82 13.64
C ALA A 667 15.35 -0.77 14.88
N GLY A 668 15.64 -1.61 15.88
CA GLY A 668 14.90 -1.66 17.14
C GLY A 668 13.56 -2.40 17.04
N ARG A 669 13.09 -2.69 15.82
CA ARG A 669 11.88 -3.50 15.61
C ARG A 669 12.20 -4.98 15.80
N ARG A 670 11.23 -5.67 16.38
CA ARG A 670 11.30 -7.10 16.69
C ARG A 670 10.61 -7.91 15.60
N TYR A 671 11.16 -9.08 15.31
CA TYR A 671 10.68 -10.02 14.30
C TYR A 671 10.70 -11.45 14.87
N TYR A 672 9.60 -12.19 14.76
CA TYR A 672 9.58 -13.62 15.09
C TYR A 672 10.49 -14.41 14.15
N ILE A 673 11.25 -15.34 14.73
CA ILE A 673 12.07 -16.29 13.98
C ILE A 673 11.81 -17.72 14.44
N GLU A 674 11.83 -18.64 13.48
CA GLU A 674 11.79 -20.07 13.72
C GLU A 674 12.76 -20.80 12.79
N ILE A 675 13.45 -21.81 13.31
CA ILE A 675 14.29 -22.72 12.54
C ILE A 675 13.88 -24.13 12.87
N LEU A 676 13.57 -24.91 11.84
CA LEU A 676 13.35 -26.35 11.94
C LEU A 676 14.55 -27.06 11.33
N HIS A 677 15.07 -28.07 12.01
CA HIS A 677 16.21 -28.86 11.53
C HIS A 677 16.00 -30.32 11.92
N LYS A 678 16.22 -31.21 10.95
CA LYS A 678 16.19 -32.64 11.15
C LYS A 678 17.60 -33.18 10.96
N GLU A 679 18.03 -33.98 11.93
CA GLU A 679 19.29 -34.72 11.93
C GLU A 679 19.03 -36.22 11.96
N GLY A 680 19.76 -36.96 11.13
CA GLY A 680 19.63 -38.38 10.87
C GLY A 680 20.80 -39.12 11.47
N THR A 681 21.87 -39.34 10.69
CA THR A 681 23.07 -40.03 11.16
C THR A 681 24.34 -39.33 10.67
N GLY A 682 25.35 -39.18 11.51
CA GLY A 682 26.67 -38.70 11.11
C GLY A 682 27.15 -37.52 11.96
N SER A 683 27.72 -36.52 11.29
CA SER A 683 27.99 -35.24 11.94
C SER A 683 26.71 -34.41 11.96
N ASP A 684 26.60 -33.48 12.91
CA ASP A 684 25.44 -32.59 12.98
C ASP A 684 25.86 -31.15 13.25
N HIS A 685 25.20 -30.22 12.57
CA HIS A 685 25.32 -28.79 12.87
C HIS A 685 24.12 -28.02 12.30
N LEU A 686 23.93 -26.81 12.82
CA LEU A 686 22.94 -25.86 12.32
C LEU A 686 23.40 -24.44 12.64
N ALA A 687 23.38 -23.54 11.66
CA ALA A 687 23.54 -22.11 11.92
C ALA A 687 22.75 -21.25 10.92
N VAL A 688 22.24 -20.12 11.43
CA VAL A 688 21.75 -19.01 10.62
C VAL A 688 22.69 -17.83 10.81
N GLY A 689 23.32 -17.43 9.71
CA GLY A 689 24.11 -16.22 9.62
C GLY A 689 23.38 -15.11 8.90
N TRP A 690 23.94 -13.91 8.95
CA TRP A 690 23.41 -12.77 8.21
C TRP A 690 24.52 -11.92 7.57
N LEU A 691 24.11 -11.02 6.70
CA LEU A 691 24.82 -9.78 6.40
C LEU A 691 23.89 -8.64 6.78
N THR A 692 24.36 -7.76 7.66
CA THR A 692 23.67 -6.51 8.02
C THR A 692 23.82 -5.46 6.91
N PRO A 693 23.05 -4.35 6.94
CA PRO A 693 23.21 -3.25 5.99
C PRO A 693 24.65 -2.73 5.92
N GLY A 694 25.30 -2.53 7.07
CA GLY A 694 26.71 -2.14 7.13
C GLY A 694 27.66 -3.19 6.54
N GLU A 695 27.43 -4.48 6.79
CA GLU A 695 28.28 -5.56 6.27
C GLU A 695 28.16 -5.74 4.75
N MET A 696 26.95 -5.57 4.21
CA MET A 696 26.66 -5.63 2.78
C MET A 696 27.39 -4.53 1.98
N ALA A 697 27.73 -3.40 2.63
CA ALA A 697 28.46 -2.30 2.00
C ALA A 697 29.98 -2.53 1.92
N ASN A 698 30.51 -3.54 2.61
CA ASN A 698 31.94 -3.83 2.63
C ASN A 698 32.41 -4.47 1.32
N ALA A 699 33.64 -4.15 0.88
CA ALA A 699 34.24 -4.74 -0.31
C ALA A 699 34.43 -6.27 -0.23
N ALA A 700 34.49 -6.82 0.99
CA ALA A 700 34.54 -8.26 1.28
C ALA A 700 33.58 -8.58 2.44
N PRO A 701 32.29 -8.83 2.17
CA PRO A 701 31.31 -9.13 3.21
C PRO A 701 31.63 -10.46 3.90
N VAL A 702 31.49 -10.50 5.24
CA VAL A 702 31.77 -11.69 6.05
C VAL A 702 30.49 -12.12 6.75
N VAL A 703 30.00 -13.32 6.41
CA VAL A 703 28.81 -13.90 7.06
C VAL A 703 29.20 -14.48 8.41
N SER A 704 28.48 -14.10 9.46
CA SER A 704 28.63 -14.66 10.80
C SER A 704 27.26 -15.03 11.40
N ALA A 705 27.26 -15.95 12.37
CA ALA A 705 26.03 -16.38 13.04
C ALA A 705 25.40 -15.20 13.80
N VAL A 706 24.07 -15.07 13.72
CA VAL A 706 23.35 -13.96 14.36
C VAL A 706 23.62 -13.97 15.88
N PRO A 707 24.12 -12.88 16.47
CA PRO A 707 24.61 -12.87 17.85
C PRO A 707 23.47 -12.77 18.88
N GLY A 708 23.65 -13.33 20.07
CA GLY A 708 22.60 -13.40 21.11
C GLY A 708 22.08 -12.06 21.63
N HIS A 709 22.89 -10.98 21.60
CA HIS A 709 22.45 -9.69 22.12
C HIS A 709 21.30 -9.05 21.33
N VAL A 710 21.04 -9.51 20.10
CA VAL A 710 19.86 -9.13 19.31
C VAL A 710 18.69 -10.13 19.42
N LEU A 711 18.85 -11.21 20.20
CA LEU A 711 17.89 -12.31 20.29
C LEU A 711 17.11 -12.27 21.61
N THR A 712 15.79 -12.42 21.49
CA THR A 712 14.88 -12.58 22.64
C THR A 712 14.24 -13.96 22.63
N ARG A 713 14.21 -14.64 23.77
CA ARG A 713 13.56 -15.94 23.94
C ARG A 713 12.07 -15.83 23.71
N PHE A 714 11.48 -16.90 23.20
CA PHE A 714 10.04 -16.94 22.92
C PHE A 714 9.21 -16.75 24.20
N GLU A 715 9.60 -17.41 25.28
CA GLU A 715 8.92 -17.37 26.58
C GLU A 715 9.03 -16.04 27.34
N ASP A 716 9.98 -15.17 26.97
CA ASP A 716 10.16 -13.86 27.60
C ASP A 716 9.19 -12.80 27.05
N VAL A 717 8.46 -13.14 25.98
CA VAL A 717 7.46 -12.27 25.36
C VAL A 717 6.08 -12.83 25.64
N THR A 718 5.26 -12.06 26.35
CA THR A 718 3.85 -12.41 26.53
C THR A 718 3.12 -12.10 25.22
N MET A 719 2.94 -13.12 24.39
CA MET A 719 2.07 -13.03 23.22
C MET A 719 0.63 -13.37 23.63
N GLY A 720 -0.34 -12.60 23.14
CA GLY A 720 -1.72 -13.05 23.11
C GLY A 720 -1.81 -14.38 22.35
N ALA A 721 -2.76 -15.24 22.71
CA ALA A 721 -2.95 -16.50 22.00
C ALA A 721 -3.38 -16.21 20.56
N THR A 722 -2.47 -16.35 19.60
CA THR A 722 -2.84 -16.33 18.18
C THR A 722 -3.80 -17.50 17.93
N PRO A 723 -4.98 -17.26 17.33
CA PRO A 723 -5.90 -18.34 16.99
C PRO A 723 -5.20 -19.36 16.09
N VAL A 724 -5.12 -20.61 16.54
CA VAL A 724 -4.61 -21.70 15.69
C VAL A 724 -5.70 -22.03 14.69
N PHE A 725 -5.37 -21.92 13.40
CA PHE A 725 -6.30 -22.33 12.35
C PHE A 725 -6.69 -23.80 12.53
N THR A 726 -7.99 -24.03 12.71
CA THR A 726 -8.55 -25.37 12.77
C THR A 726 -9.30 -25.62 11.45
N PRO A 727 -8.87 -26.60 10.63
CA PRO A 727 -9.60 -26.93 9.42
C PRO A 727 -11.09 -27.17 9.70
N PRO A 728 -12.01 -26.63 8.87
CA PRO A 728 -13.42 -26.92 9.00
C PRO A 728 -13.71 -28.43 8.93
N ALA A 729 -14.73 -28.88 9.65
CA ALA A 729 -15.14 -30.29 9.65
C ALA A 729 -15.45 -30.79 8.24
N THR A 730 -15.11 -32.05 7.97
CA THR A 730 -15.47 -32.70 6.70
C THR A 730 -16.99 -32.72 6.55
N PRO A 731 -17.52 -32.52 5.33
CA PRO A 731 -18.95 -32.69 5.07
C PRO A 731 -19.45 -34.07 5.52
N PRO A 732 -20.71 -34.19 5.95
CA PRO A 732 -21.31 -35.50 6.17
C PRO A 732 -21.33 -36.31 4.88
N ASP A 733 -21.33 -37.64 4.99
CA ASP A 733 -21.58 -38.52 3.85
C ASP A 733 -22.91 -38.14 3.19
N TRP A 734 -22.87 -37.99 1.88
CA TRP A 734 -24.01 -37.52 1.10
C TRP A 734 -24.08 -38.25 -0.23
N THR A 735 -25.30 -38.42 -0.72
CA THR A 735 -25.53 -38.92 -2.07
C THR A 735 -25.55 -37.75 -3.03
N THR A 736 -24.66 -37.75 -4.03
CA THR A 736 -24.70 -36.80 -5.13
C THR A 736 -26.06 -36.83 -5.82
N GLU A 737 -26.65 -35.65 -6.05
CA GLU A 737 -27.78 -35.55 -6.99
C GLU A 737 -27.33 -36.22 -8.31
N THR A 738 -27.95 -37.33 -8.69
CA THR A 738 -27.60 -38.04 -9.93
C THR A 738 -28.22 -37.31 -11.11
N ASN A 739 -27.50 -37.26 -12.24
CA ASN A 739 -28.07 -36.80 -13.51
C ASN A 739 -28.89 -37.90 -14.21
N THR A 740 -28.77 -39.17 -13.78
CA THR A 740 -29.53 -40.33 -14.29
C THR A 740 -30.55 -40.85 -13.25
N GLY A 741 -31.70 -41.40 -13.70
CA GLY A 741 -32.74 -42.01 -12.86
C GLY A 741 -33.93 -41.11 -12.45
N ASN A 742 -34.78 -41.56 -11.50
CA ASN A 742 -36.06 -40.94 -11.10
C ASN A 742 -35.96 -39.53 -10.44
N THR A 743 -34.74 -39.01 -10.26
CA THR A 743 -34.39 -37.65 -9.82
C THR A 743 -33.61 -36.96 -10.95
N ASN A 744 -34.17 -36.77 -12.14
CA ASN A 744 -35.12 -35.73 -12.58
C ASN A 744 -34.45 -34.41 -13.02
N PHE A 745 -35.04 -33.86 -14.09
CA PHE A 745 -34.82 -32.59 -14.79
C PHE A 745 -34.37 -31.39 -13.93
N ASN A 746 -34.78 -31.33 -12.65
CA ASN A 746 -34.44 -30.25 -11.73
C ASN A 746 -32.96 -30.20 -11.34
N ALA A 747 -32.32 -31.35 -11.13
CA ALA A 747 -30.90 -31.42 -10.76
C ALA A 747 -30.01 -30.94 -11.93
N ALA A 748 -30.29 -31.44 -13.13
CA ALA A 748 -29.67 -31.02 -14.38
C ALA A 748 -29.93 -29.52 -14.67
N SER A 749 -31.15 -29.02 -14.48
CA SER A 749 -31.46 -27.60 -14.63
C SER A 749 -30.67 -26.73 -13.64
N ARG A 750 -30.60 -27.12 -12.37
CA ARG A 750 -29.87 -26.39 -11.32
C ARG A 750 -28.37 -26.37 -11.57
N PHE A 751 -27.80 -27.51 -11.99
CA PHE A 751 -26.40 -27.61 -12.42
C PHE A 751 -26.11 -26.63 -13.57
N LEU A 752 -26.87 -26.71 -14.66
CA LEU A 752 -26.68 -25.86 -15.83
C LEU A 752 -26.91 -24.37 -15.51
N GLN A 753 -27.80 -24.02 -14.60
CA GLN A 753 -27.96 -22.62 -14.14
C GLN A 753 -26.72 -22.06 -13.42
N GLN A 754 -25.90 -22.91 -12.79
CA GLN A 754 -24.65 -22.49 -12.14
C GLN A 754 -23.47 -22.54 -13.13
N ALA A 755 -23.44 -23.56 -14.00
CA ALA A 755 -22.34 -23.83 -14.92
C ALA A 755 -22.43 -23.05 -16.26
N THR A 756 -23.59 -22.49 -16.62
CA THR A 756 -23.83 -21.82 -17.92
C THR A 756 -24.55 -20.47 -17.75
N PHE A 757 -24.85 -19.79 -18.86
CA PHE A 757 -25.72 -18.61 -18.89
C PHE A 757 -27.22 -18.93 -18.76
N GLY A 758 -27.57 -20.20 -18.55
CA GLY A 758 -28.93 -20.66 -18.31
C GLY A 758 -29.21 -21.98 -19.03
N ALA A 759 -30.09 -22.80 -18.45
CA ALA A 759 -30.39 -24.12 -18.99
C ALA A 759 -31.40 -24.03 -20.14
N ALA A 760 -31.03 -24.51 -21.34
CA ALA A 760 -31.98 -24.75 -22.42
C ALA A 760 -32.60 -26.16 -22.26
N PRO A 761 -33.87 -26.38 -22.66
CA PRO A 761 -34.51 -27.70 -22.55
C PRO A 761 -33.71 -28.84 -23.20
N SER A 762 -33.08 -28.58 -24.34
CA SER A 762 -32.23 -29.57 -25.02
C SER A 762 -30.95 -29.90 -24.25
N ASP A 763 -30.34 -28.90 -23.58
CA ASP A 763 -29.14 -29.08 -22.77
C ASP A 763 -29.46 -29.91 -21.52
N ILE A 764 -30.65 -29.68 -20.92
CA ILE A 764 -31.12 -30.47 -19.77
C ILE A 764 -31.32 -31.93 -20.19
N THR A 765 -31.98 -32.18 -21.32
CA THR A 765 -32.17 -33.54 -21.85
C THR A 765 -30.83 -34.23 -22.13
N ALA A 766 -29.91 -33.55 -22.83
CA ALA A 766 -28.59 -34.11 -23.12
C ALA A 766 -27.81 -34.45 -21.85
N LEU A 767 -27.86 -33.59 -20.83
CA LEU A 767 -27.18 -33.83 -19.55
C LEU A 767 -27.79 -35.02 -18.78
N THR A 768 -29.09 -35.26 -18.91
CA THR A 768 -29.74 -36.44 -18.29
C THR A 768 -29.39 -37.76 -18.97
N GLU A 769 -28.82 -37.71 -20.18
CA GLU A 769 -28.34 -38.89 -20.92
C GLU A 769 -26.86 -39.22 -20.64
N MET A 770 -26.11 -38.33 -19.98
CA MET A 770 -24.71 -38.54 -19.58
C MET A 770 -24.59 -39.31 -18.26
N ASP A 771 -23.43 -39.89 -17.96
CA ASP A 771 -23.24 -40.69 -16.75
C ASP A 771 -23.02 -39.85 -15.49
N SER A 772 -22.48 -38.63 -15.63
CA SER A 772 -22.27 -37.71 -14.48
C SER A 772 -22.17 -36.23 -14.87
N PHE A 773 -22.28 -35.35 -13.87
CA PHE A 773 -21.93 -33.92 -14.05
C PHE A 773 -20.45 -33.71 -14.34
N ASP A 774 -19.57 -34.58 -13.84
CA ASP A 774 -18.12 -34.48 -14.05
C ASP A 774 -17.76 -34.73 -15.52
N GLU A 775 -18.39 -35.73 -16.12
CA GLU A 775 -18.26 -36.04 -17.55
C GLU A 775 -18.69 -34.85 -18.43
N TRP A 776 -19.82 -34.20 -18.09
CA TRP A 776 -20.25 -33.00 -18.81
C TRP A 776 -19.23 -31.86 -18.70
N ILE A 777 -18.61 -31.67 -17.52
CA ILE A 777 -17.56 -30.66 -17.34
C ILE A 777 -16.33 -30.98 -18.21
N ASP A 778 -15.94 -32.25 -18.30
CA ASP A 778 -14.82 -32.67 -19.15
C ASP A 778 -15.11 -32.47 -20.65
N ASP A 779 -16.35 -32.72 -21.10
CA ASP A 779 -16.78 -32.39 -22.47
C ASP A 779 -16.68 -30.87 -22.73
N GLU A 780 -17.16 -30.04 -21.81
CA GLU A 780 -17.03 -28.58 -21.92
C GLU A 780 -15.57 -28.09 -21.95
N PHE A 781 -14.68 -28.73 -21.18
CA PHE A 781 -13.24 -28.42 -21.22
C PHE A 781 -12.60 -28.73 -22.57
N ALA A 782 -13.13 -29.72 -23.30
CA ALA A 782 -12.64 -30.14 -24.61
C ALA A 782 -13.18 -29.28 -25.77
N LYS A 783 -14.25 -28.51 -25.55
CA LYS A 783 -14.86 -27.69 -26.60
C LYS A 783 -13.91 -26.57 -27.07
N PRO A 784 -13.86 -26.32 -28.40
CA PRO A 784 -13.15 -25.18 -28.96
C PRO A 784 -13.67 -23.86 -28.39
N VAL A 785 -12.78 -22.89 -28.18
CA VAL A 785 -13.15 -21.56 -27.68
C VAL A 785 -13.91 -20.76 -28.74
N THR A 786 -15.06 -20.20 -28.38
CA THR A 786 -15.80 -19.26 -29.23
C THR A 786 -15.36 -17.83 -28.94
N LYS A 787 -14.67 -17.20 -29.89
CA LYS A 787 -14.05 -15.87 -29.75
C LYS A 787 -14.96 -14.70 -30.15
N HIS A 788 -14.74 -13.53 -29.53
CA HIS A 788 -15.49 -12.30 -29.74
C HIS A 788 -14.84 -11.40 -30.80
N LEU A 789 -13.51 -11.27 -30.80
CA LEU A 789 -12.79 -10.37 -31.70
C LEU A 789 -13.03 -10.68 -33.18
N PRO A 790 -13.08 -11.95 -33.66
CA PRO A 790 -13.38 -12.25 -35.06
C PRO A 790 -14.75 -11.72 -35.49
N TYR A 791 -15.75 -11.75 -34.59
CA TYR A 791 -17.07 -11.18 -34.86
C TYR A 791 -17.03 -9.65 -34.98
N VAL A 792 -16.22 -8.96 -34.18
CA VAL A 792 -16.07 -7.50 -34.28
C VAL A 792 -15.34 -7.10 -35.57
N GLN A 793 -14.25 -7.80 -35.89
CA GLN A 793 -13.41 -7.50 -37.05
C GLN A 793 -14.12 -7.69 -38.40
N GLN A 794 -15.14 -8.55 -38.49
CA GLN A 794 -15.91 -8.73 -39.72
C GLN A 794 -16.70 -7.46 -40.14
N PHE A 795 -16.95 -6.53 -39.22
CA PHE A 795 -17.65 -5.26 -39.47
C PHE A 795 -16.71 -4.10 -39.80
N ARG A 796 -15.43 -4.39 -40.07
CA ARG A 796 -14.45 -3.37 -40.44
C ARG A 796 -14.93 -2.56 -41.64
N ASN A 797 -14.95 -1.23 -41.51
CA ASN A 797 -15.35 -0.36 -42.60
C ASN A 797 -14.28 -0.35 -43.71
N VAL A 798 -14.48 -1.17 -44.74
CA VAL A 798 -13.59 -1.32 -45.91
C VAL A 798 -13.41 -0.04 -46.73
N THR A 799 -14.24 1.00 -46.54
CA THR A 799 -14.11 2.29 -47.24
C THR A 799 -13.23 3.33 -46.54
N ASN A 800 -12.85 3.12 -45.28
CA ASN A 800 -11.87 3.98 -44.59
C ASN A 800 -10.96 3.14 -43.69
N PRO A 801 -9.90 2.52 -44.24
CA PRO A 801 -8.99 1.63 -43.51
C PRO A 801 -8.26 2.29 -42.33
N ASN A 802 -8.23 3.62 -42.29
CA ASN A 802 -7.52 4.42 -41.30
C ASN A 802 -8.38 4.81 -40.08
N ASN A 803 -9.69 4.50 -40.09
CA ASN A 803 -10.55 4.62 -38.92
C ASN A 803 -10.79 3.23 -38.33
N SER A 804 -9.91 2.82 -37.41
CA SER A 804 -9.91 1.52 -36.72
C SER A 804 -10.90 1.43 -35.56
N THR A 805 -11.74 2.46 -35.36
CA THR A 805 -12.68 2.50 -34.23
C THR A 805 -13.95 1.71 -34.57
N TYR A 806 -14.10 0.54 -33.95
CA TYR A 806 -15.32 -0.25 -33.99
C TYR A 806 -16.33 0.30 -32.98
N PRO A 807 -17.63 0.42 -33.31
CA PRO A 807 -18.64 0.85 -32.34
C PRO A 807 -18.68 -0.09 -31.12
N GLY A 808 -18.63 0.45 -29.90
CA GLY A 808 -18.67 -0.31 -28.63
C GLY A 808 -19.81 -1.34 -28.57
N THR A 809 -20.95 -1.04 -29.19
CA THR A 809 -22.11 -1.94 -29.30
C THR A 809 -21.81 -3.30 -29.93
N LEU A 810 -20.72 -3.45 -30.70
CA LEU A 810 -20.33 -4.72 -31.30
C LEU A 810 -19.80 -5.72 -30.27
N THR A 811 -19.10 -5.27 -29.22
CA THR A 811 -18.64 -6.13 -28.13
C THR A 811 -19.84 -6.78 -27.42
N PHE A 812 -20.83 -5.97 -27.03
CA PHE A 812 -22.05 -6.49 -26.42
C PHE A 812 -22.84 -7.39 -27.36
N SER A 813 -22.89 -7.06 -28.65
CA SER A 813 -23.59 -7.88 -29.65
C SER A 813 -22.96 -9.27 -29.76
N SER A 814 -21.62 -9.34 -29.78
CA SER A 814 -20.86 -10.59 -29.75
C SER A 814 -21.10 -11.37 -28.46
N TRP A 815 -21.09 -10.67 -27.31
CA TRP A 815 -21.34 -11.26 -26.01
C TRP A 815 -22.75 -11.85 -25.85
N TRP A 816 -23.79 -11.13 -26.30
CA TRP A 816 -25.15 -11.65 -26.32
C TRP A 816 -25.28 -12.88 -27.23
N LYS A 817 -24.63 -12.86 -28.40
CA LYS A 817 -24.61 -14.01 -29.30
C LYS A 817 -23.98 -15.24 -28.63
N ASN A 818 -22.78 -15.10 -28.06
CA ASN A 818 -22.03 -16.23 -27.50
C ASN A 818 -22.64 -16.74 -26.18
N SER A 819 -23.15 -15.87 -25.30
CA SER A 819 -23.85 -16.29 -24.08
C SER A 819 -25.13 -17.09 -24.38
N ILE A 820 -25.83 -16.79 -25.49
CA ILE A 820 -27.08 -17.49 -25.86
C ILE A 820 -26.83 -18.72 -26.74
N GLN A 821 -25.88 -18.65 -27.67
CA GLN A 821 -25.73 -19.62 -28.76
C GLN A 821 -24.38 -20.35 -28.78
N GLY A 822 -23.37 -19.88 -28.04
CA GLY A 822 -22.05 -20.52 -28.01
C GLY A 822 -22.13 -21.95 -27.47
N ASP A 823 -21.34 -22.85 -28.04
CA ASP A 823 -21.34 -24.27 -27.66
C ASP A 823 -20.49 -24.53 -26.40
N ASP A 824 -19.51 -23.66 -26.11
CA ASP A 824 -18.55 -23.69 -25.00
C ASP A 824 -19.05 -22.94 -23.75
N GLN A 825 -20.28 -23.23 -23.32
CA GLN A 825 -20.99 -22.46 -22.31
C GLN A 825 -20.29 -22.32 -20.96
N LEU A 826 -19.62 -23.37 -20.48
CA LEU A 826 -18.87 -23.30 -19.23
C LEU A 826 -17.72 -22.29 -19.36
N ARG A 827 -16.98 -22.31 -20.47
CA ARG A 827 -15.87 -21.38 -20.71
C ARG A 827 -16.34 -19.94 -20.75
N GLN A 828 -17.46 -19.69 -21.44
CA GLN A 828 -18.10 -18.37 -21.50
C GLN A 828 -18.53 -17.90 -20.11
N ARG A 829 -19.09 -18.80 -19.29
CA ARG A 829 -19.56 -18.49 -17.94
C ARG A 829 -18.42 -18.17 -16.98
N ILE A 830 -17.30 -18.89 -17.08
CA ILE A 830 -16.08 -18.64 -16.30
C ILE A 830 -15.42 -17.33 -16.73
N ALA A 831 -15.29 -17.05 -18.03
CA ALA A 831 -14.74 -15.79 -18.51
C ALA A 831 -15.56 -14.59 -18.04
N PHE A 832 -16.89 -14.71 -17.99
CA PHE A 832 -17.75 -13.68 -17.42
C PHE A 832 -17.48 -13.47 -15.93
N ALA A 833 -17.38 -14.55 -15.15
CA ALA A 833 -17.03 -14.44 -13.74
C ALA A 833 -15.65 -13.80 -13.53
N LEU A 834 -14.66 -14.12 -14.37
CA LEU A 834 -13.34 -13.49 -14.35
C LEU A 834 -13.42 -12.01 -14.77
N SER A 835 -14.28 -11.62 -15.70
CA SER A 835 -14.45 -10.22 -16.12
C SER A 835 -15.04 -9.32 -15.03
N GLU A 836 -15.74 -9.91 -14.07
CA GLU A 836 -16.25 -9.23 -12.88
C GLU A 836 -15.21 -9.15 -11.75
N ILE A 837 -14.07 -9.84 -11.88
CA ILE A 837 -12.95 -9.82 -10.93
C ILE A 837 -11.84 -8.93 -11.51
N MET A 838 -11.41 -9.23 -12.74
CA MET A 838 -10.39 -8.53 -13.51
C MET A 838 -11.07 -7.47 -14.39
N VAL A 839 -11.55 -6.41 -13.75
CA VAL A 839 -12.47 -5.47 -14.39
C VAL A 839 -11.75 -4.44 -15.27
N ILE A 840 -12.26 -4.26 -16.49
CA ILE A 840 -12.04 -3.07 -17.33
C ILE A 840 -13.39 -2.40 -17.65
N SER A 841 -13.37 -1.13 -18.07
CA SER A 841 -14.58 -0.41 -18.48
C SER A 841 -14.50 0.10 -19.91
N GLU A 842 -15.59 -0.06 -20.66
CA GLU A 842 -15.76 0.56 -21.98
C GLU A 842 -15.87 2.08 -21.92
N THR A 843 -16.30 2.60 -20.76
CA THR A 843 -16.39 4.04 -20.49
C THR A 843 -15.06 4.54 -19.91
N GLY A 844 -14.63 5.72 -20.33
CA GLY A 844 -13.36 6.31 -19.88
C GLY A 844 -12.21 6.02 -20.86
N PRO A 845 -11.00 5.65 -20.38
CA PRO A 845 -9.76 5.75 -21.15
C PRO A 845 -9.63 4.76 -22.34
N LEU A 846 -10.60 3.85 -22.50
CA LEU A 846 -10.70 2.90 -23.63
C LEU A 846 -11.56 3.41 -24.79
N ASP A 847 -12.24 4.56 -24.64
CA ASP A 847 -12.97 5.27 -25.70
C ASP A 847 -13.89 4.37 -26.57
N GLU A 848 -14.67 3.48 -25.95
CA GLU A 848 -15.63 2.58 -26.62
C GLU A 848 -15.01 1.65 -27.70
N ARG A 849 -13.73 1.34 -27.60
CA ARG A 849 -13.01 0.54 -28.61
C ARG A 849 -13.36 -0.94 -28.54
N ALA A 850 -14.35 -1.35 -29.34
CA ALA A 850 -14.88 -2.72 -29.30
C ALA A 850 -13.86 -3.81 -29.65
N ASP A 851 -12.83 -3.51 -30.44
CA ASP A 851 -11.76 -4.45 -30.78
C ASP A 851 -10.94 -4.85 -29.54
N THR A 852 -10.36 -3.88 -28.83
CA THR A 852 -9.50 -4.16 -27.67
C THR A 852 -10.28 -4.74 -26.49
N ILE A 853 -11.54 -4.32 -26.29
CA ILE A 853 -12.39 -4.86 -25.21
C ILE A 853 -12.78 -6.32 -25.53
N SER A 854 -13.06 -6.63 -26.80
CA SER A 854 -13.36 -8.01 -27.21
C SER A 854 -12.14 -8.92 -27.13
N ASP A 855 -10.95 -8.40 -27.45
CA ASP A 855 -9.69 -9.12 -27.30
C ASP A 855 -9.35 -9.40 -25.84
N TYR A 856 -9.57 -8.42 -24.95
CA TYR A 856 -9.43 -8.62 -23.51
C TYR A 856 -10.36 -9.73 -22.98
N TYR A 857 -11.62 -9.75 -23.44
CA TYR A 857 -12.56 -10.82 -23.07
C TYR A 857 -12.14 -12.17 -23.65
N ASP A 858 -11.58 -12.18 -24.86
CA ASP A 858 -11.01 -13.37 -25.50
C ASP A 858 -9.80 -13.92 -24.73
N LEU A 859 -8.96 -13.06 -24.16
CA LEU A 859 -7.88 -13.44 -23.25
C LEU A 859 -8.45 -14.14 -22.01
N LEU A 860 -9.51 -13.61 -21.40
CA LEU A 860 -10.16 -14.29 -20.28
C LEU A 860 -10.69 -15.69 -20.68
N LEU A 861 -11.24 -15.84 -21.90
CA LEU A 861 -11.71 -17.12 -22.44
C LEU A 861 -10.58 -18.16 -22.62
N ASP A 862 -9.39 -17.71 -23.05
CA ASP A 862 -8.23 -18.60 -23.20
C ASP A 862 -7.73 -19.11 -21.85
N HIS A 863 -7.72 -18.23 -20.86
CA HIS A 863 -7.20 -18.52 -19.52
C HIS A 863 -8.25 -19.11 -18.56
N SER A 864 -9.54 -19.17 -18.93
CA SER A 864 -10.62 -19.75 -18.11
C SER A 864 -10.32 -21.14 -17.54
N PHE A 865 -9.62 -21.99 -18.29
CA PHE A 865 -9.28 -23.37 -17.90
C PHE A 865 -7.75 -23.58 -17.76
N GLY A 866 -6.99 -22.50 -17.65
CA GLY A 866 -5.53 -22.52 -17.53
C GLY A 866 -5.05 -22.40 -16.09
N ASN A 867 -3.91 -21.75 -15.90
CA ASN A 867 -3.36 -21.46 -14.57
C ASN A 867 -3.57 -20.00 -14.18
N VAL A 868 -3.87 -19.76 -12.90
CA VAL A 868 -4.05 -18.39 -12.37
C VAL A 868 -2.78 -17.55 -12.45
N ARG A 869 -1.59 -18.15 -12.35
CA ARG A 869 -0.32 -17.42 -12.54
C ARG A 869 -0.20 -16.83 -13.95
N ASP A 870 -0.60 -17.59 -14.97
CA ASP A 870 -0.57 -17.16 -16.36
C ASP A 870 -1.64 -16.10 -16.63
N LEU A 871 -2.83 -16.27 -16.03
CA LEU A 871 -3.92 -15.30 -16.12
C LEU A 871 -3.50 -13.92 -15.58
N LEU A 872 -2.86 -13.86 -14.41
CA LEU A 872 -2.39 -12.59 -13.83
C LEU A 872 -1.44 -11.84 -14.78
N GLN A 873 -0.49 -12.55 -15.38
CA GLN A 873 0.46 -11.95 -16.32
C GLN A 873 -0.20 -11.52 -17.63
N ALA A 874 -1.09 -12.35 -18.17
CA ALA A 874 -1.83 -12.04 -19.39
C ALA A 874 -2.70 -10.79 -19.21
N VAL A 875 -3.43 -10.69 -18.08
CA VAL A 875 -4.22 -9.50 -17.72
C VAL A 875 -3.31 -8.27 -17.57
N THR A 876 -2.19 -8.40 -16.85
CA THR A 876 -1.24 -7.30 -16.63
C THR A 876 -0.69 -6.72 -17.92
N LEU A 877 -0.33 -7.58 -18.86
CA LEU A 877 0.29 -7.16 -20.13
C LEU A 877 -0.74 -6.80 -21.19
N HIS A 878 -2.04 -6.94 -20.96
CA HIS A 878 -3.03 -6.56 -21.95
C HIS A 878 -3.12 -5.02 -22.09
N PRO A 879 -3.04 -4.44 -23.32
CA PRO A 879 -3.09 -2.99 -23.51
C PRO A 879 -4.32 -2.31 -22.92
N SER A 880 -5.50 -2.96 -22.93
CA SER A 880 -6.71 -2.40 -22.30
C SER A 880 -6.55 -2.26 -20.78
N MET A 881 -6.01 -3.27 -20.10
CA MET A 881 -5.79 -3.21 -18.66
C MET A 881 -4.73 -2.16 -18.32
N GLY A 882 -3.62 -2.18 -19.07
CA GLY A 882 -2.57 -1.18 -18.92
C GLY A 882 -3.06 0.25 -19.11
N ARG A 883 -3.96 0.48 -20.07
CA ARG A 883 -4.57 1.80 -20.30
C ARG A 883 -5.63 2.15 -19.24
N TYR A 884 -6.41 1.18 -18.78
CA TYR A 884 -7.50 1.39 -17.83
C TYR A 884 -7.00 1.80 -16.44
N LEU A 885 -5.86 1.25 -16.02
CA LEU A 885 -5.24 1.49 -14.72
C LEU A 885 -3.89 2.21 -14.79
N ASP A 886 -3.66 2.95 -15.88
CA ASP A 886 -2.49 3.82 -16.09
C ASP A 886 -1.10 3.15 -15.94
N MET A 887 -1.00 1.83 -16.16
CA MET A 887 0.30 1.14 -16.29
C MET A 887 0.93 1.38 -17.67
N LEU A 888 0.11 1.51 -18.71
CA LEU A 888 0.58 1.76 -20.07
C LEU A 888 1.20 3.16 -20.15
N GLY A 889 2.49 3.21 -20.46
CA GLY A 889 3.26 4.47 -20.46
C GLY A 889 3.61 4.98 -19.06
N ASN A 890 3.43 4.16 -18.01
CA ASN A 890 3.87 4.50 -16.66
C ASN A 890 5.39 4.63 -16.67
N ASP A 891 5.87 5.82 -16.34
CA ASP A 891 7.28 6.15 -16.44
C ASP A 891 7.98 6.02 -15.09
N LYS A 892 9.26 5.69 -15.13
CA LYS A 892 10.11 5.73 -13.93
C LYS A 892 10.09 7.11 -13.25
N PRO A 893 10.37 7.15 -11.93
CA PRO A 893 10.45 8.42 -11.21
C PRO A 893 11.51 9.34 -11.84
N SER A 894 11.25 10.64 -11.76
CA SER A 894 12.21 11.67 -12.16
C SER A 894 12.26 12.77 -11.12
N LEU A 895 13.40 12.88 -10.45
CA LEU A 895 13.65 13.92 -9.46
C LEU A 895 13.60 15.32 -10.09
N THR A 896 14.09 15.47 -11.33
CA THR A 896 14.07 16.74 -12.05
C THR A 896 12.67 17.18 -12.46
N ALA A 897 11.80 16.24 -12.84
CA ALA A 897 10.43 16.53 -13.25
C ALA A 897 9.42 16.49 -12.08
N GLY A 898 9.87 16.12 -10.87
CA GLY A 898 8.96 15.84 -9.74
C GLY A 898 7.99 14.70 -10.01
N ARG A 899 8.34 13.78 -10.92
CA ARG A 899 7.46 12.69 -11.34
C ARG A 899 7.62 11.49 -10.40
N ILE A 900 6.48 11.01 -9.90
CA ILE A 900 6.34 9.72 -9.23
C ILE A 900 5.61 8.74 -10.17
N PRO A 901 5.91 7.43 -10.13
CA PRO A 901 5.16 6.43 -10.88
C PRO A 901 3.69 6.39 -10.47
N ASN A 902 2.82 5.98 -11.41
CA ASN A 902 1.42 5.76 -11.12
C ASN A 902 1.24 4.45 -10.31
N GLU A 903 0.46 4.52 -9.23
CA GLU A 903 0.21 3.40 -8.31
C GLU A 903 -1.09 2.65 -8.60
N ASN A 904 -1.96 3.12 -9.51
CA ASN A 904 -3.31 2.59 -9.71
C ASN A 904 -3.27 1.09 -10.00
N TYR A 905 -2.51 0.64 -11.01
CA TYR A 905 -2.39 -0.79 -11.30
C TYR A 905 -1.81 -1.59 -10.13
N ALA A 906 -0.83 -1.06 -9.42
CA ALA A 906 -0.24 -1.71 -8.24
C ALA A 906 -1.27 -1.94 -7.13
N ARG A 907 -2.15 -0.95 -6.89
CA ARG A 907 -3.24 -1.06 -5.91
C ARG A 907 -4.26 -2.10 -6.35
N GLU A 908 -4.71 -2.06 -7.59
CA GLU A 908 -5.76 -2.96 -8.04
C GLU A 908 -5.29 -4.42 -8.13
N ILE A 909 -4.05 -4.66 -8.61
CA ILE A 909 -3.53 -6.02 -8.69
C ILE A 909 -3.40 -6.65 -7.30
N LEU A 910 -2.97 -5.88 -6.29
CA LEU A 910 -2.87 -6.33 -4.91
C LEU A 910 -4.26 -6.49 -4.26
N GLN A 911 -5.11 -5.47 -4.37
CA GLN A 911 -6.35 -5.36 -3.59
C GLN A 911 -7.53 -6.08 -4.23
N LEU A 912 -7.84 -5.77 -5.49
CA LEU A 912 -9.10 -6.20 -6.11
C LEU A 912 -8.94 -7.48 -6.93
N PHE A 913 -7.74 -7.74 -7.46
CA PHE A 913 -7.54 -8.82 -8.42
C PHE A 913 -6.94 -10.08 -7.80
N SER A 914 -6.20 -9.97 -6.69
CA SER A 914 -5.48 -11.13 -6.15
C SER A 914 -5.56 -11.36 -4.64
N LEU A 915 -5.25 -10.39 -3.77
CA LEU A 915 -5.02 -10.70 -2.35
C LEU A 915 -6.10 -10.16 -1.40
N GLY A 916 -6.73 -9.04 -1.72
CA GLY A 916 -7.60 -8.32 -0.79
C GLY A 916 -6.81 -7.47 0.22
N LEU A 917 -7.55 -6.78 1.09
CA LEU A 917 -6.98 -5.86 2.10
C LEU A 917 -6.32 -6.60 3.28
N TYR A 918 -6.89 -7.74 3.67
CA TYR A 918 -6.54 -8.43 4.91
C TYR A 918 -6.16 -9.89 4.69
N ARG A 919 -5.24 -10.41 5.50
CA ARG A 919 -4.82 -11.80 5.46
C ARG A 919 -5.99 -12.73 5.78
N LEU A 920 -6.07 -13.84 5.05
CA LEU A 920 -7.15 -14.81 5.14
C LEU A 920 -6.59 -16.19 5.49
N HIS A 921 -7.30 -16.89 6.38
CA HIS A 921 -7.14 -18.32 6.53
C HIS A 921 -7.55 -19.05 5.23
N PRO A 922 -7.11 -20.30 5.02
CA PRO A 922 -7.48 -21.07 3.84
C PRO A 922 -8.99 -21.29 3.65
N ASP A 923 -9.80 -21.10 4.70
CA ASP A 923 -11.26 -21.16 4.66
C ASP A 923 -11.94 -19.82 4.35
N GLY A 924 -11.16 -18.78 4.05
CA GLY A 924 -11.64 -17.43 3.74
C GLY A 924 -11.99 -16.57 4.96
N THR A 925 -11.79 -17.06 6.19
CA THR A 925 -11.97 -16.24 7.39
C THR A 925 -10.78 -15.29 7.60
N PRO A 926 -10.98 -14.06 8.12
CA PRO A 926 -9.88 -13.15 8.38
C PRO A 926 -8.91 -13.66 9.45
N MET A 927 -7.63 -13.41 9.24
CA MET A 927 -6.58 -13.67 10.23
C MET A 927 -6.44 -12.48 11.17
N LEU A 928 -6.32 -12.78 12.47
CA LEU A 928 -6.17 -11.78 13.52
C LEU A 928 -4.79 -11.87 14.17
N ASN A 929 -4.22 -10.72 14.53
CA ASN A 929 -2.98 -10.66 15.30
C ASN A 929 -3.20 -11.05 16.77
N SER A 930 -2.15 -11.05 17.59
CA SER A 930 -2.24 -11.35 19.02
C SER A 930 -3.16 -10.42 19.84
N LYS A 931 -3.59 -9.28 19.26
CA LYS A 931 -4.50 -8.29 19.86
C LYS A 931 -5.94 -8.42 19.36
N GLY A 932 -6.22 -9.34 18.44
CA GLY A 932 -7.55 -9.51 17.83
C GLY A 932 -7.83 -8.55 16.67
N GLU A 933 -6.82 -7.86 16.13
CA GLU A 933 -6.97 -6.92 15.02
C GLU A 933 -6.72 -7.61 13.66
N LEU A 934 -7.39 -7.13 12.61
CA LEU A 934 -7.17 -7.59 11.24
C LEU A 934 -5.74 -7.30 10.77
N ILE A 935 -5.16 -8.26 10.05
CA ILE A 935 -3.79 -8.14 9.57
C ILE A 935 -3.79 -7.67 8.11
N PRO A 936 -3.24 -6.49 7.80
CA PRO A 936 -3.15 -6.02 6.41
C PRO A 936 -2.20 -6.91 5.60
N VAL A 937 -2.51 -7.09 4.31
CA VAL A 937 -1.64 -7.86 3.40
C VAL A 937 -0.40 -7.05 2.99
N TYR A 938 -0.55 -5.73 2.85
CA TYR A 938 0.46 -4.81 2.33
C TYR A 938 0.38 -3.44 2.99
N ASP A 939 1.46 -2.68 2.85
CA ASP A 939 1.58 -1.28 3.27
C ASP A 939 1.84 -0.36 2.07
N GLN A 940 2.00 0.94 2.32
CA GLN A 940 2.26 1.93 1.28
C GLN A 940 3.60 1.69 0.56
N ASP A 941 4.62 1.21 1.27
CA ASP A 941 5.93 0.94 0.65
C ASP A 941 5.86 -0.21 -0.35
N SER A 942 5.08 -1.25 -0.03
CA SER A 942 4.80 -2.35 -0.94
C SER A 942 4.14 -1.85 -2.23
N ILE A 943 3.16 -0.94 -2.13
CA ILE A 943 2.49 -0.33 -3.28
C ILE A 943 3.49 0.43 -4.15
N ILE A 944 4.35 1.24 -3.54
CA ILE A 944 5.40 2.00 -4.24
C ILE A 944 6.37 1.07 -4.98
N GLY A 945 6.80 -0.03 -4.34
CA GLY A 945 7.68 -0.99 -4.99
C GLY A 945 7.04 -1.70 -6.18
N TYR A 946 5.77 -2.11 -6.07
CA TYR A 946 5.02 -2.66 -7.19
C TYR A 946 4.84 -1.63 -8.31
N ALA A 947 4.51 -0.37 -7.98
CA ALA A 947 4.38 0.71 -8.96
C ALA A 947 5.69 0.92 -9.74
N HIS A 948 6.84 0.81 -9.08
CA HIS A 948 8.14 0.83 -9.76
C HIS A 948 8.35 -0.35 -10.71
N VAL A 949 7.95 -1.57 -10.35
CA VAL A 949 8.02 -2.74 -11.26
C VAL A 949 7.17 -2.52 -12.52
N PHE A 950 6.01 -1.86 -12.35
CA PHE A 950 5.09 -1.57 -13.45
C PHE A 950 5.46 -0.33 -14.28
N THR A 951 6.67 0.21 -14.12
CA THR A 951 7.19 1.27 -15.01
C THR A 951 7.80 0.69 -16.28
N GLY A 952 7.80 1.47 -17.37
CA GLY A 952 8.48 1.10 -18.61
C GLY A 952 7.73 0.10 -19.48
N TRP A 953 6.40 0.06 -19.42
CA TRP A 953 5.56 -0.79 -20.28
C TRP A 953 4.79 0.04 -21.29
N SER A 954 4.67 -0.44 -22.53
CA SER A 954 3.96 0.28 -23.59
C SER A 954 3.33 -0.69 -24.60
N TYR A 955 2.52 -0.17 -25.52
CA TYR A 955 2.05 -0.92 -26.69
C TYR A 955 3.14 -1.74 -27.35
N ASN A 956 2.77 -2.93 -27.83
CA ASN A 956 3.68 -3.81 -28.54
C ASN A 956 4.32 -3.11 -29.74
N TYR A 957 5.59 -3.45 -30.02
CA TYR A 957 6.33 -2.97 -31.17
C TYR A 957 7.35 -4.01 -31.65
N ALA A 958 7.59 -4.05 -32.97
CA ALA A 958 8.62 -4.89 -33.58
C ALA A 958 10.02 -4.25 -33.54
N GLY A 959 11.06 -5.07 -33.58
CA GLY A 959 12.46 -4.65 -33.70
C GLY A 959 13.15 -4.41 -32.35
N ALA A 960 14.22 -3.61 -32.39
CA ALA A 960 15.07 -3.30 -31.23
C ALA A 960 14.33 -2.50 -30.14
N TYR A 961 14.81 -2.60 -28.90
CA TYR A 961 14.29 -1.86 -27.76
C TYR A 961 14.34 -0.34 -27.98
N ARG A 962 13.28 0.35 -27.52
CA ARG A 962 13.16 1.81 -27.65
C ARG A 962 13.71 2.53 -26.42
N THR A 963 14.11 3.78 -26.63
CA THR A 963 14.53 4.72 -25.55
C THR A 963 13.36 5.54 -25.00
N SER A 964 12.25 5.61 -25.73
CA SER A 964 11.05 6.40 -25.40
C SER A 964 9.78 5.61 -25.69
N PHE A 965 8.68 6.03 -25.08
CA PHE A 965 7.39 5.41 -25.33
C PHE A 965 6.94 5.64 -26.78
N PRO A 966 6.59 4.59 -27.53
CA PRO A 966 6.12 4.68 -28.90
C PRO A 966 4.82 5.46 -29.03
N SER A 967 4.66 6.19 -30.15
CA SER A 967 3.39 6.85 -30.52
C SER A 967 2.41 5.92 -31.25
N SER A 968 2.88 4.78 -31.78
CA SER A 968 2.05 3.77 -32.43
C SER A 968 1.31 2.94 -31.38
N SER A 969 0.00 2.75 -31.57
CA SER A 969 -0.84 2.02 -30.63
C SER A 969 -1.26 0.66 -31.20
N ASN A 970 -0.72 -0.41 -30.62
CA ASN A 970 -1.11 -1.79 -30.87
C ASN A 970 -1.92 -2.28 -29.67
N TRP A 971 -3.22 -2.43 -29.86
CA TRP A 971 -4.18 -2.65 -28.79
C TRP A 971 -4.59 -4.10 -28.57
N ILE A 972 -3.94 -5.02 -29.30
CA ILE A 972 -4.25 -6.44 -29.35
C ILE A 972 -3.07 -7.23 -28.80
N ASP A 973 -1.87 -7.00 -29.34
CA ASP A 973 -0.71 -7.75 -28.87
C ASP A 973 -0.29 -7.30 -27.46
N PRO A 974 0.22 -8.22 -26.60
CA PRO A 974 0.66 -7.89 -25.25
C PRO A 974 1.65 -6.73 -25.23
N MET A 975 1.51 -5.85 -24.24
CA MET A 975 2.44 -4.76 -23.99
C MET A 975 3.88 -5.26 -23.93
N ARG A 976 4.79 -4.44 -24.43
CA ARG A 976 6.22 -4.71 -24.48
C ARG A 976 6.97 -3.71 -23.61
N GLU A 977 7.96 -4.22 -22.91
CA GLU A 977 8.90 -3.46 -22.12
C GLU A 977 9.66 -2.41 -22.94
N VAL A 978 9.98 -1.29 -22.29
CA VAL A 978 10.84 -0.20 -22.76
C VAL A 978 11.87 0.01 -21.65
N PRO A 979 12.96 -0.79 -21.61
CA PRO A 979 13.90 -0.83 -20.47
C PRO A 979 14.44 0.54 -20.05
N ALA A 980 14.62 1.45 -21.00
CA ALA A 980 15.05 2.84 -20.77
C ALA A 980 14.15 3.63 -19.80
N ARG A 981 12.87 3.25 -19.74
CA ARG A 981 11.78 3.90 -19.01
C ARG A 981 11.36 3.15 -17.75
N HIS A 982 11.99 2.00 -17.48
CA HIS A 982 11.79 1.22 -16.29
C HIS A 982 12.71 1.70 -15.15
N PHE A 983 12.23 1.67 -13.91
CA PHE A 983 13.01 2.04 -12.74
C PHE A 983 14.03 0.95 -12.42
N THR A 984 15.32 1.28 -12.43
CA THR A 984 16.39 0.28 -12.22
C THR A 984 16.88 0.22 -10.79
N GLY A 985 16.26 0.97 -9.87
CA GLY A 985 16.59 0.97 -8.46
C GLY A 985 15.94 -0.18 -7.69
N ARG A 986 16.24 -0.22 -6.39
CA ARG A 986 15.69 -1.20 -5.44
C ARG A 986 14.19 -1.00 -5.23
N LYS A 987 13.45 -2.09 -5.00
CA LYS A 987 11.99 -2.06 -4.85
C LYS A 987 11.57 -2.93 -3.66
N ARG A 988 10.93 -2.33 -2.65
CA ARG A 988 10.38 -3.05 -1.50
C ARG A 988 8.99 -3.60 -1.87
N LEU A 989 8.82 -4.91 -1.71
CA LEU A 989 7.61 -5.65 -2.06
C LEU A 989 6.97 -6.25 -0.81
N LEU A 990 5.97 -7.12 -1.01
CA LEU A 990 5.31 -7.84 0.08
C LEU A 990 6.31 -8.62 0.93
N ASN A 991 5.93 -8.86 2.17
CA ASN A 991 6.67 -9.69 3.12
C ASN A 991 8.12 -9.21 3.33
N ASN A 992 8.33 -7.89 3.33
CA ASN A 992 9.62 -7.23 3.45
C ASN A 992 10.66 -7.60 2.37
N ILE A 993 10.27 -8.28 1.28
CA ILE A 993 11.20 -8.66 0.21
C ILE A 993 11.66 -7.42 -0.56
N VAL A 994 12.95 -7.35 -0.91
CA VAL A 994 13.51 -6.28 -1.74
C VAL A 994 14.06 -6.85 -3.03
N LEU A 995 13.57 -6.36 -4.18
CA LEU A 995 14.24 -6.58 -5.46
C LEU A 995 15.42 -5.61 -5.57
N PRO A 996 16.63 -6.09 -5.90
CA PRO A 996 17.83 -5.27 -5.89
C PRO A 996 17.93 -4.26 -7.04
N GLY A 997 17.15 -4.43 -8.12
CA GLY A 997 17.35 -3.70 -9.36
C GLY A 997 18.74 -3.96 -9.97
N ILE A 998 19.31 -2.95 -10.64
CA ILE A 998 20.67 -2.96 -11.16
C ILE A 998 21.47 -1.87 -10.45
N PRO A 999 22.26 -2.20 -9.42
CA PRO A 999 23.09 -1.22 -8.72
C PRO A 999 24.31 -0.79 -9.55
N MET A 1000 24.83 -1.70 -10.38
CA MET A 1000 26.04 -1.50 -11.19
C MET A 1000 25.77 -2.04 -12.60
N LEU A 1001 26.09 -1.25 -13.62
CA LEU A 1001 26.05 -1.67 -15.02
C LEU A 1001 27.46 -1.63 -15.58
N ASN A 1002 27.99 -2.79 -16.00
CA ASN A 1002 29.38 -2.92 -16.48
C ASN A 1002 30.44 -2.38 -15.50
N GLY A 1003 30.22 -2.53 -14.19
CA GLY A 1003 31.15 -2.06 -13.14
C GLY A 1003 31.04 -0.56 -12.81
N VAL A 1004 30.07 0.15 -13.40
CA VAL A 1004 29.79 1.57 -13.11
C VAL A 1004 28.45 1.67 -12.37
N PRO A 1005 28.33 2.47 -11.30
CA PRO A 1005 27.05 2.71 -10.65
C PRO A 1005 25.99 3.22 -11.63
N LEU A 1006 24.81 2.59 -11.61
CA LEU A 1006 23.70 2.98 -12.47
C LEU A 1006 22.79 3.95 -11.72
N ASP A 1007 22.58 5.16 -12.23
CA ASP A 1007 21.60 6.09 -11.66
C ASP A 1007 20.18 5.63 -12.01
N PRO A 1008 19.36 5.19 -11.04
CA PRO A 1008 18.03 4.67 -11.33
C PRO A 1008 17.03 5.72 -11.83
N TYR A 1009 17.34 7.01 -11.65
CA TYR A 1009 16.50 8.14 -12.07
C TYR A 1009 16.94 8.74 -13.42
N ALA A 1010 18.16 8.44 -13.89
CA ALA A 1010 18.69 8.96 -15.15
C ALA A 1010 18.02 8.33 -16.37
N SER A 1011 17.89 9.08 -17.47
CA SER A 1011 17.46 8.51 -18.75
C SER A 1011 18.62 7.74 -19.40
N HIS A 1012 18.48 6.42 -19.53
CA HIS A 1012 19.49 5.57 -20.16
C HIS A 1012 19.28 5.59 -21.68
N SER A 1013 20.33 5.93 -22.43
CA SER A 1013 20.28 6.07 -23.89
C SER A 1013 20.75 4.79 -24.61
N GLY A 1014 20.73 4.82 -25.95
CA GLY A 1014 20.82 3.65 -26.81
C GLY A 1014 21.98 2.67 -26.55
N ALA A 1015 23.15 3.10 -26.06
CA ALA A 1015 24.26 2.19 -25.79
C ALA A 1015 23.98 1.24 -24.61
N ALA A 1016 23.47 1.77 -23.50
CA ALA A 1016 23.11 0.96 -22.33
C ALA A 1016 21.98 -0.02 -22.65
N ILE A 1017 21.05 0.38 -23.52
CA ILE A 1017 19.94 -0.46 -23.95
C ILE A 1017 20.39 -1.49 -24.97
N ALA A 1018 21.18 -1.13 -25.99
CA ALA A 1018 21.50 -2.01 -27.11
C ALA A 1018 22.52 -3.10 -26.75
N ASP A 1019 23.48 -2.79 -25.86
CA ASP A 1019 24.65 -3.64 -25.65
C ASP A 1019 24.60 -4.44 -24.32
N ASN A 1020 23.56 -4.31 -23.50
CA ASN A 1020 23.49 -4.95 -22.19
C ASN A 1020 22.22 -5.78 -21.97
N ALA A 1021 22.40 -7.09 -21.83
CA ALA A 1021 21.30 -8.05 -21.66
C ALA A 1021 20.62 -7.98 -20.27
N GLU A 1022 21.36 -7.66 -19.22
CA GLU A 1022 20.83 -7.50 -17.85
C GLU A 1022 19.85 -6.32 -17.79
N PHE A 1023 20.23 -5.19 -18.37
CA PHE A 1023 19.37 -4.01 -18.47
C PHE A 1023 18.10 -4.27 -19.28
N GLN A 1024 18.23 -4.98 -20.41
CA GLN A 1024 17.08 -5.33 -21.25
C GLN A 1024 16.11 -6.29 -20.56
N ALA A 1025 16.62 -7.26 -19.80
CA ALA A 1025 15.82 -8.31 -19.18
C ALA A 1025 15.14 -7.87 -17.88
N LEU A 1026 15.68 -6.84 -17.19
CA LEU A 1026 15.21 -6.41 -15.88
C LEU A 1026 13.68 -6.24 -15.78
N PRO A 1027 12.98 -5.51 -16.68
CA PRO A 1027 11.55 -5.28 -16.52
C PRO A 1027 10.75 -6.60 -16.49
N VAL A 1028 11.10 -7.54 -17.36
CA VAL A 1028 10.42 -8.84 -17.44
C VAL A 1028 10.74 -9.69 -16.21
N GLN A 1029 12.01 -9.73 -15.77
CA GLN A 1029 12.43 -10.48 -14.59
C GLN A 1029 11.69 -10.00 -13.33
N GLU A 1030 11.57 -8.68 -13.15
CA GLU A 1030 10.88 -8.12 -12.00
C GLU A 1030 9.35 -8.30 -12.09
N LEU A 1031 8.78 -8.24 -13.31
CA LEU A 1031 7.38 -8.57 -13.54
C LEU A 1031 7.07 -10.02 -13.14
N ASP A 1032 7.93 -10.95 -13.55
CA ASP A 1032 7.78 -12.36 -13.20
C ASP A 1032 7.91 -12.56 -11.70
N ALA A 1033 8.88 -11.89 -11.06
CA ALA A 1033 9.08 -11.96 -9.61
C ALA A 1033 7.85 -11.47 -8.81
N VAL A 1034 7.23 -10.35 -9.21
CA VAL A 1034 6.03 -9.86 -8.50
C VAL A 1034 4.82 -10.75 -8.73
N HIS A 1035 4.63 -11.29 -9.93
CA HIS A 1035 3.52 -12.21 -10.18
C HIS A 1035 3.72 -13.56 -9.51
N ASP A 1036 4.95 -14.08 -9.42
CA ASP A 1036 5.28 -15.27 -8.64
C ASP A 1036 5.01 -15.03 -7.16
N GLN A 1037 5.34 -13.85 -6.66
CA GLN A 1037 5.05 -13.47 -5.28
C GLN A 1037 3.55 -13.42 -5.00
N LEU A 1038 2.76 -12.75 -5.85
CA LEU A 1038 1.30 -12.71 -5.74
C LEU A 1038 0.68 -14.10 -5.82
N PHE A 1039 1.12 -14.89 -6.80
CA PHE A 1039 0.61 -16.24 -7.01
C PHE A 1039 0.93 -17.15 -5.83
N ASN A 1040 2.15 -17.11 -5.29
CA ASN A 1040 2.53 -17.97 -4.16
C ASN A 1040 2.03 -17.44 -2.81
N HIS A 1041 1.46 -16.23 -2.75
CA HIS A 1041 0.90 -15.69 -1.54
C HIS A 1041 -0.32 -16.52 -1.06
N PRO A 1042 -0.40 -16.93 0.21
CA PRO A 1042 -1.49 -17.76 0.74
C PRO A 1042 -2.89 -17.17 0.55
N ASN A 1043 -3.04 -15.84 0.55
CA ASN A 1043 -4.34 -15.18 0.34
C ASN A 1043 -4.99 -15.41 -1.03
N ILE A 1044 -4.22 -15.63 -2.11
CA ILE A 1044 -4.81 -15.61 -3.45
C ILE A 1044 -5.82 -16.74 -3.66
N GLY A 1045 -5.58 -17.90 -3.05
CA GLY A 1045 -6.50 -19.03 -3.07
C GLY A 1045 -7.86 -18.69 -2.46
N PRO A 1046 -7.96 -18.39 -1.14
CA PRO A 1046 -9.22 -18.05 -0.51
C PRO A 1046 -9.87 -16.80 -1.12
N PHE A 1047 -9.09 -15.80 -1.54
CA PHE A 1047 -9.62 -14.62 -2.23
C PHE A 1047 -10.34 -15.00 -3.53
N LEU A 1048 -9.63 -15.62 -4.47
CA LEU A 1048 -10.16 -15.93 -5.79
C LEU A 1048 -11.26 -17.01 -5.73
N CYS A 1049 -11.07 -18.06 -4.94
CA CYS A 1049 -12.05 -19.15 -4.82
C CYS A 1049 -13.37 -18.64 -4.24
N SER A 1050 -13.33 -17.77 -3.22
CA SER A 1050 -14.56 -17.17 -2.66
C SER A 1050 -15.31 -16.36 -3.71
N GLN A 1051 -14.61 -15.51 -4.47
CA GLN A 1051 -15.19 -14.67 -5.52
C GLN A 1051 -15.82 -15.51 -6.65
N LEU A 1052 -15.19 -16.62 -7.05
CA LEU A 1052 -15.72 -17.54 -8.05
C LEU A 1052 -16.95 -18.29 -7.55
N ILE A 1053 -16.94 -18.79 -6.30
CA ILE A 1053 -18.11 -19.43 -5.70
C ILE A 1053 -19.30 -18.46 -5.63
N GLN A 1054 -19.05 -17.20 -5.27
CA GLN A 1054 -20.06 -16.14 -5.24
C GLN A 1054 -20.69 -15.87 -6.61
N ARG A 1055 -19.88 -15.90 -7.66
CA ARG A 1055 -20.33 -15.70 -9.05
C ARG A 1055 -21.03 -16.91 -9.62
N LEU A 1056 -20.70 -18.14 -9.21
CA LEU A 1056 -21.24 -19.36 -9.80
C LEU A 1056 -22.38 -19.99 -8.99
N VAL A 1057 -22.27 -20.08 -7.66
CA VAL A 1057 -23.10 -20.99 -6.85
C VAL A 1057 -23.92 -20.27 -5.77
N THR A 1058 -23.29 -19.55 -4.84
CA THR A 1058 -23.97 -18.98 -3.65
C THR A 1058 -23.33 -17.69 -3.16
N SER A 1059 -24.13 -16.72 -2.71
CA SER A 1059 -23.65 -15.40 -2.26
C SER A 1059 -22.87 -15.44 -0.95
N THR A 1060 -23.07 -16.47 -0.13
CA THR A 1060 -22.47 -16.61 1.19
C THR A 1060 -21.90 -18.02 1.35
N PRO A 1061 -20.79 -18.36 0.66
CA PRO A 1061 -20.16 -19.67 0.81
C PRO A 1061 -19.73 -19.89 2.26
N THR A 1062 -19.89 -21.10 2.77
CA THR A 1062 -19.38 -21.41 4.11
C THR A 1062 -17.85 -21.48 4.10
N PRO A 1063 -17.18 -21.30 5.25
CA PRO A 1063 -15.74 -21.51 5.36
C PRO A 1063 -15.31 -22.93 4.92
N GLY A 1064 -16.12 -23.94 5.22
CA GLY A 1064 -15.85 -25.31 4.78
C GLY A 1064 -15.82 -25.47 3.26
N TYR A 1065 -16.71 -24.80 2.54
CA TYR A 1065 -16.74 -24.82 1.09
C TYR A 1065 -15.50 -24.13 0.50
N VAL A 1066 -15.20 -22.91 0.97
CA VAL A 1066 -14.00 -22.19 0.53
C VAL A 1066 -12.75 -23.04 0.79
N TYR A 1067 -12.60 -23.59 2.00
CA TYR A 1067 -11.48 -24.44 2.38
C TYR A 1067 -11.23 -25.58 1.39
N ARG A 1068 -12.27 -26.36 1.05
CA ARG A 1068 -12.15 -27.51 0.13
C ARG A 1068 -11.74 -27.09 -1.29
N VAL A 1069 -12.28 -25.99 -1.80
CA VAL A 1069 -11.90 -25.45 -3.11
C VAL A 1069 -10.47 -24.92 -3.08
N VAL A 1070 -10.08 -24.23 -2.00
CA VAL A 1070 -8.71 -23.72 -1.80
C VAL A 1070 -7.70 -24.86 -1.70
N GLN A 1071 -8.04 -26.03 -1.14
CA GLN A 1071 -7.15 -27.19 -1.20
C GLN A 1071 -6.86 -27.61 -2.63
N LYS A 1072 -7.87 -27.60 -3.52
CA LYS A 1072 -7.69 -27.90 -4.96
C LYS A 1072 -6.98 -26.79 -5.73
N PHE A 1073 -7.15 -25.56 -5.30
CA PHE A 1073 -6.34 -24.44 -5.78
C PHE A 1073 -4.87 -24.62 -5.39
N ASN A 1074 -4.58 -25.02 -4.15
CA ASN A 1074 -3.21 -25.20 -3.67
C ASN A 1074 -2.52 -26.41 -4.31
N ASP A 1075 -3.27 -27.49 -4.54
CA ASP A 1075 -2.80 -28.70 -5.22
C ASP A 1075 -3.98 -29.41 -5.91
N ASN A 1076 -3.91 -29.53 -7.24
CA ASN A 1076 -4.91 -30.25 -8.02
C ASN A 1076 -4.91 -31.79 -7.79
N GLY A 1077 -3.97 -32.32 -7.01
CA GLY A 1077 -3.72 -33.75 -6.78
C GLY A 1077 -2.49 -34.27 -7.53
N SER A 1078 -1.78 -33.40 -8.25
CA SER A 1078 -0.52 -33.70 -8.94
C SER A 1078 0.58 -32.68 -8.64
N GLY A 1079 0.42 -31.91 -7.56
CA GLY A 1079 1.35 -30.85 -7.13
C GLY A 1079 1.22 -29.55 -7.94
N VAL A 1080 0.20 -29.41 -8.79
CA VAL A 1080 0.00 -28.19 -9.59
C VAL A 1080 -0.93 -27.24 -8.86
N ARG A 1081 -0.39 -26.10 -8.49
CA ARG A 1081 -1.12 -25.00 -7.87
C ARG A 1081 -1.81 -24.14 -8.92
N GLY A 1082 -2.99 -23.60 -8.63
CA GLY A 1082 -3.71 -22.62 -9.46
C GLY A 1082 -4.38 -23.18 -10.72
N ASP A 1083 -4.53 -24.50 -10.82
CA ASP A 1083 -5.20 -25.16 -11.95
C ASP A 1083 -6.70 -24.89 -11.93
N MET A 1084 -7.16 -24.06 -12.86
CA MET A 1084 -8.56 -23.64 -12.94
C MET A 1084 -9.51 -24.80 -13.24
N ARG A 1085 -9.08 -25.87 -13.93
CA ARG A 1085 -9.95 -27.03 -14.19
C ARG A 1085 -10.31 -27.73 -12.88
N ALA A 1086 -9.30 -27.95 -12.04
CA ALA A 1086 -9.49 -28.55 -10.72
C ALA A 1086 -10.34 -27.68 -9.80
N VAL A 1087 -10.11 -26.35 -9.81
CA VAL A 1087 -10.91 -25.38 -9.05
C VAL A 1087 -12.36 -25.37 -9.50
N ILE A 1088 -12.62 -25.32 -10.82
CA ILE A 1088 -13.99 -25.31 -11.37
C ILE A 1088 -14.74 -26.58 -11.00
N LYS A 1089 -14.12 -27.76 -11.14
CA LYS A 1089 -14.70 -29.03 -10.69
C LYS A 1089 -14.99 -29.00 -9.19
N ALA A 1090 -14.04 -28.54 -8.38
CA ALA A 1090 -14.20 -28.43 -6.93
C ALA A 1090 -15.37 -27.51 -6.54
N ILE A 1091 -15.61 -26.42 -7.28
CA ILE A 1091 -16.75 -25.54 -7.06
C ILE A 1091 -18.05 -26.26 -7.47
N LEU A 1092 -18.17 -26.70 -8.73
CA LEU A 1092 -19.45 -27.16 -9.27
C LEU A 1092 -19.91 -28.51 -8.69
N LEU A 1093 -18.98 -29.33 -8.21
CA LEU A 1093 -19.23 -30.67 -7.68
C LEU A 1093 -19.22 -30.74 -6.14
N ASP A 1094 -18.99 -29.63 -5.44
CA ASP A 1094 -18.95 -29.61 -3.98
C ASP A 1094 -20.26 -30.09 -3.34
N TYR A 1095 -20.15 -30.62 -2.11
CA TYR A 1095 -21.29 -30.97 -1.25
C TYR A 1095 -22.35 -29.86 -1.21
N GLU A 1096 -21.95 -28.61 -0.96
CA GLU A 1096 -22.91 -27.51 -0.86
C GLU A 1096 -23.53 -27.20 -2.22
N ALA A 1097 -22.75 -27.31 -3.30
CA ALA A 1097 -23.26 -27.11 -4.64
C ALA A 1097 -24.25 -28.20 -5.07
N ARG A 1098 -24.12 -29.44 -4.60
CA ARG A 1098 -24.82 -30.61 -5.18
C ARG A 1098 -25.77 -31.34 -4.23
N SER A 1099 -25.70 -31.10 -2.92
CA SER A 1099 -26.53 -31.78 -1.92
C SER A 1099 -27.92 -31.16 -1.80
N LEU A 1100 -28.97 -32.00 -1.81
CA LEU A 1100 -30.34 -31.58 -1.49
C LEU A 1100 -30.47 -31.07 -0.04
N THR A 1101 -29.64 -31.57 0.87
CA THR A 1101 -29.61 -31.11 2.27
C THR A 1101 -29.09 -29.68 2.36
N ALA A 1102 -28.05 -29.34 1.59
CA ALA A 1102 -27.54 -27.97 1.54
C ALA A 1102 -28.52 -27.04 0.80
N ALA A 1103 -29.14 -27.52 -0.28
CA ALA A 1103 -30.04 -26.74 -1.13
C ALA A 1103 -31.28 -26.17 -0.40
N VAL A 1104 -31.72 -26.81 0.69
CA VAL A 1104 -32.88 -26.37 1.49
C VAL A 1104 -32.50 -25.44 2.65
N LEU A 1105 -31.21 -25.18 2.89
CA LEU A 1105 -30.79 -24.27 3.96
C LEU A 1105 -31.24 -22.84 3.64
N PRO A 1106 -31.86 -22.10 4.59
CA PRO A 1106 -32.41 -20.77 4.32
C PRO A 1106 -31.40 -19.73 3.82
N LYS A 1107 -30.11 -19.90 4.16
CA LYS A 1107 -29.02 -19.01 3.76
C LYS A 1107 -28.28 -19.49 2.50
N PHE A 1108 -28.65 -20.65 1.93
CA PHE A 1108 -27.96 -21.20 0.76
C PHE A 1108 -28.57 -20.69 -0.55
N GLY A 1109 -27.70 -20.49 -1.55
CA GLY A 1109 -28.06 -20.01 -2.87
C GLY A 1109 -27.59 -18.58 -3.14
N LYS A 1110 -27.97 -18.03 -4.30
CA LYS A 1110 -27.68 -16.65 -4.67
C LYS A 1110 -28.88 -16.02 -5.32
N GLN A 1111 -29.04 -14.71 -5.16
CA GLN A 1111 -29.94 -13.97 -6.01
C GLN A 1111 -29.41 -14.01 -7.44
N ARG A 1112 -30.29 -14.39 -8.39
CA ARG A 1112 -29.90 -14.43 -9.81
C ARG A 1112 -29.76 -13.00 -10.32
N GLU A 1113 -28.56 -12.68 -10.81
CA GLU A 1113 -28.22 -11.40 -11.43
C GLU A 1113 -29.19 -11.04 -12.56
N PRO A 1114 -29.54 -9.75 -12.75
CA PRO A 1114 -30.46 -9.33 -13.80
C PRO A 1114 -30.05 -9.83 -15.19
N LEU A 1115 -28.76 -9.80 -15.51
CA LEU A 1115 -28.24 -10.23 -16.79
C LEU A 1115 -28.46 -11.74 -17.01
N LEU A 1116 -28.15 -12.56 -16.00
CA LEU A 1116 -28.37 -14.01 -16.03
C LEU A 1116 -29.86 -14.40 -16.13
N ARG A 1117 -30.77 -13.59 -15.58
CA ARG A 1117 -32.22 -13.80 -15.76
C ARG A 1117 -32.62 -13.66 -17.22
N VAL A 1118 -32.05 -12.68 -17.92
CA VAL A 1118 -32.35 -12.40 -19.33
C VAL A 1118 -31.70 -13.44 -20.25
N THR A 1119 -30.41 -13.76 -20.06
CA THR A 1119 -29.73 -14.79 -20.87
C THR A 1119 -30.41 -16.15 -20.69
N GLN A 1120 -30.83 -16.51 -19.48
CA GLN A 1120 -31.53 -17.77 -19.25
C GLN A 1120 -32.85 -17.83 -20.02
N LEU A 1121 -33.65 -16.75 -20.02
CA LEU A 1121 -34.88 -16.69 -20.79
C LEU A 1121 -34.58 -16.83 -22.29
N ALA A 1122 -33.59 -16.09 -22.78
CA ALA A 1122 -33.18 -16.15 -24.18
C ALA A 1122 -32.69 -17.55 -24.60
N ARG A 1123 -31.96 -18.25 -23.73
CA ARG A 1123 -31.53 -19.64 -23.94
C ARG A 1123 -32.68 -20.64 -23.88
N ALA A 1124 -33.64 -20.45 -22.97
CA ALA A 1124 -34.82 -21.32 -22.87
C ALA A 1124 -35.69 -21.27 -24.14
N PHE A 1125 -35.69 -20.13 -24.83
CA PHE A 1125 -36.42 -19.92 -26.09
C PHE A 1125 -35.49 -19.86 -27.32
N ARG A 1126 -34.22 -20.26 -27.19
CA ARG A 1126 -33.31 -20.25 -28.33
C ARG A 1126 -33.88 -21.15 -29.43
N PRO A 1127 -33.86 -20.72 -30.70
CA PRO A 1127 -34.21 -21.61 -31.80
C PRO A 1127 -33.33 -22.86 -31.71
N ALA A 1128 -33.90 -24.05 -31.91
CA ALA A 1128 -33.06 -25.23 -32.11
C ALA A 1128 -32.13 -24.95 -33.31
N ASN A 1129 -30.82 -24.97 -33.08
CA ASN A 1129 -29.85 -24.54 -34.09
C ASN A 1129 -29.94 -25.48 -35.31
N ASN A 1130 -30.12 -24.84 -36.48
CA ASN A 1130 -30.04 -25.40 -37.83
C ASN A 1130 -31.05 -26.50 -38.19
N PHE A 1131 -32.10 -26.12 -38.93
CA PHE A 1131 -32.84 -27.09 -39.74
C PHE A 1131 -31.93 -27.56 -40.87
N ALA A 1132 -31.24 -28.69 -40.68
CA ALA A 1132 -30.65 -29.40 -41.80
C ALA A 1132 -31.78 -29.92 -42.69
N GLY A 1133 -31.63 -29.74 -44.00
CA GLY A 1133 -32.68 -30.05 -44.96
C GLY A 1133 -32.12 -30.20 -46.35
N THR A 1134 -32.93 -30.79 -47.23
CA THR A 1134 -32.65 -30.76 -48.66
C THR A 1134 -33.37 -29.58 -49.28
N TYR A 1135 -32.90 -29.11 -50.42
CA TYR A 1135 -33.59 -28.08 -51.17
C TYR A 1135 -33.76 -28.49 -52.63
N THR A 1136 -34.83 -28.02 -53.23
CA THR A 1136 -35.02 -28.04 -54.69
C THR A 1136 -35.13 -26.61 -55.20
N GLN A 1137 -34.56 -26.34 -56.37
CA GLN A 1137 -34.63 -25.04 -57.02
C GLN A 1137 -35.31 -25.22 -58.38
N ASP A 1138 -36.43 -24.53 -58.58
CA ASP A 1138 -37.19 -24.54 -59.84
C ASP A 1138 -37.79 -23.16 -60.10
N GLY A 1139 -37.66 -22.66 -61.34
CA GLY A 1139 -38.32 -21.44 -61.80
C GLY A 1139 -38.11 -20.16 -60.97
N GLY A 1140 -36.95 -20.00 -60.31
CA GLY A 1140 -36.65 -18.84 -59.45
C GLY A 1140 -37.17 -18.96 -58.01
N LEU A 1141 -37.59 -20.15 -57.60
CA LEU A 1141 -37.98 -20.48 -56.24
C LEU A 1141 -37.04 -21.54 -55.67
N ILE A 1142 -36.75 -21.43 -54.37
CA ILE A 1142 -36.04 -22.44 -53.58
C ILE A 1142 -37.05 -23.00 -52.59
N THR A 1143 -37.33 -24.30 -52.67
CA THR A 1143 -38.13 -25.00 -51.66
C THR A 1143 -37.20 -25.78 -50.76
N VAL A 1144 -37.20 -25.44 -49.47
CA VAL A 1144 -36.42 -26.11 -48.44
C VAL A 1144 -37.31 -27.14 -47.75
N ASN A 1145 -36.84 -28.36 -47.63
CA ASN A 1145 -37.48 -29.45 -46.90
C ASN A 1145 -36.65 -29.78 -45.66
N THR A 1146 -37.22 -29.55 -44.48
CA THR A 1146 -36.57 -29.74 -43.17
C THR A 1146 -36.68 -31.19 -42.67
N GLY A 1147 -37.11 -32.13 -43.51
CA GLY A 1147 -37.23 -33.54 -43.18
C GLY A 1147 -38.38 -33.81 -42.20
N ALA A 1148 -38.09 -34.43 -41.06
CA ALA A 1148 -39.08 -34.75 -40.02
C ALA A 1148 -39.32 -33.58 -39.03
N MET A 1149 -38.63 -32.45 -39.19
CA MET A 1149 -38.61 -31.35 -38.22
C MET A 1149 -39.61 -30.25 -38.61
N ASN A 1150 -40.57 -29.98 -37.72
CA ASN A 1150 -41.58 -28.95 -37.93
C ASN A 1150 -41.02 -27.54 -37.64
N HIS A 1151 -41.06 -26.63 -38.62
CA HIS A 1151 -40.83 -25.20 -38.47
C HIS A 1151 -42.12 -24.43 -38.17
N ARG A 1152 -42.00 -23.21 -37.60
CA ARG A 1152 -43.12 -22.30 -37.28
C ARG A 1152 -43.17 -21.05 -38.17
N LEU A 1153 -42.49 -21.09 -39.31
CA LEU A 1153 -42.35 -19.96 -40.23
C LEU A 1153 -43.69 -19.60 -40.91
N GLY A 1154 -43.97 -18.31 -41.03
CA GLY A 1154 -45.14 -17.75 -41.73
C GLY A 1154 -44.75 -16.99 -43.00
N ASN A 1155 -45.72 -16.81 -43.91
CA ASN A 1155 -45.50 -16.07 -45.17
C ASN A 1155 -45.01 -14.63 -44.90
N GLY A 1156 -44.01 -14.18 -45.67
CA GLY A 1156 -43.42 -12.85 -45.53
C GLY A 1156 -42.34 -12.73 -44.45
N GLN A 1157 -42.10 -13.75 -43.63
CA GLN A 1157 -40.94 -13.78 -42.73
C GLN A 1157 -39.63 -13.95 -43.52
N LYS A 1158 -38.52 -13.56 -42.91
CA LYS A 1158 -37.18 -13.79 -43.45
C LYS A 1158 -36.54 -15.00 -42.80
N VAL A 1159 -35.78 -15.75 -43.58
CA VAL A 1159 -34.92 -16.85 -43.12
C VAL A 1159 -33.52 -16.68 -43.66
N LEU A 1160 -32.53 -17.04 -42.85
CA LEU A 1160 -31.14 -17.14 -43.27
C LEU A 1160 -30.90 -18.57 -43.74
N LEU A 1161 -30.46 -18.75 -44.98
CA LEU A 1161 -30.15 -20.05 -45.56
C LEU A 1161 -28.66 -20.14 -45.88
N GLY A 1162 -28.04 -21.26 -45.50
CA GLY A 1162 -26.71 -21.65 -45.92
C GLY A 1162 -26.77 -22.90 -46.79
N PHE A 1163 -26.11 -22.91 -47.94
CA PHE A 1163 -26.11 -24.02 -48.90
C PHE A 1163 -24.74 -24.69 -48.95
N SER A 1164 -24.71 -26.03 -48.99
CA SER A 1164 -23.48 -26.82 -49.13
C SER A 1164 -23.69 -28.01 -50.08
N GLY A 1165 -22.63 -28.38 -50.82
CA GLY A 1165 -22.64 -29.51 -51.77
C GLY A 1165 -22.02 -29.17 -53.14
N ALA A 1166 -21.54 -30.19 -53.85
CA ALA A 1166 -20.76 -30.04 -55.10
C ALA A 1166 -21.52 -29.36 -56.26
N ASN A 1167 -22.85 -29.25 -56.18
CA ASN A 1167 -23.73 -28.67 -57.20
C ASN A 1167 -24.61 -27.52 -56.65
N ALA A 1168 -24.22 -26.89 -55.54
CA ALA A 1168 -25.04 -25.84 -54.91
C ALA A 1168 -25.09 -24.56 -55.78
N GLN A 1169 -26.26 -24.27 -56.37
CA GLN A 1169 -26.47 -23.10 -57.24
C GLN A 1169 -27.07 -21.87 -56.52
N SER A 1170 -27.34 -21.96 -55.22
CA SER A 1170 -27.95 -20.90 -54.42
C SER A 1170 -26.92 -20.29 -53.46
N GLN A 1171 -26.96 -18.97 -53.28
CA GLN A 1171 -26.00 -18.23 -52.44
C GLN A 1171 -26.49 -18.14 -50.98
N ASP A 1172 -25.57 -18.17 -50.03
CA ASP A 1172 -25.92 -17.96 -48.63
C ASP A 1172 -26.53 -16.57 -48.41
N GLY A 1173 -27.48 -16.49 -47.49
CA GLY A 1173 -28.00 -15.22 -47.01
C GLY A 1173 -29.49 -15.22 -46.66
N ASP A 1174 -30.03 -14.01 -46.46
CA ASP A 1174 -31.43 -13.78 -46.13
C ASP A 1174 -32.38 -13.93 -47.33
N TYR A 1175 -33.45 -14.67 -47.09
CA TYR A 1175 -34.49 -14.99 -48.05
C TYR A 1175 -35.87 -14.68 -47.48
N SER A 1176 -36.74 -14.07 -48.28
CA SER A 1176 -38.14 -13.84 -47.90
C SER A 1176 -39.02 -15.03 -48.27
N LEU A 1177 -39.83 -15.49 -47.32
CA LEU A 1177 -40.78 -16.59 -47.53
C LEU A 1177 -41.97 -16.15 -48.38
N ILE A 1178 -42.33 -17.00 -49.33
CA ILE A 1178 -43.44 -16.76 -50.27
C ILE A 1178 -44.60 -17.72 -49.99
N ALA A 1179 -44.30 -18.94 -49.55
CA ALA A 1179 -45.29 -19.94 -49.17
C ALA A 1179 -44.74 -20.87 -48.09
N ALA A 1180 -45.56 -21.18 -47.07
CA ALA A 1180 -45.23 -22.15 -46.01
C ALA A 1180 -46.37 -23.19 -45.80
N PRO A 1181 -46.49 -24.21 -46.68
CA PRO A 1181 -47.16 -25.46 -46.30
C PRO A 1181 -46.27 -26.69 -46.62
N PRO A 1182 -46.23 -27.78 -45.83
CA PRO A 1182 -46.67 -28.06 -44.45
C PRO A 1182 -45.60 -27.65 -43.43
N ALA A 1183 -45.74 -28.03 -42.15
CA ALA A 1183 -44.78 -27.70 -41.10
C ALA A 1183 -43.32 -28.14 -41.38
N THR A 1184 -43.05 -28.99 -42.36
CA THR A 1184 -41.71 -29.51 -42.69
C THR A 1184 -41.12 -28.98 -44.01
N SER A 1185 -41.74 -27.98 -44.65
CA SER A 1185 -41.16 -27.34 -45.84
C SER A 1185 -41.61 -25.89 -46.05
N PHE A 1186 -40.72 -25.05 -46.55
CA PHE A 1186 -41.02 -23.67 -46.90
C PHE A 1186 -40.35 -23.25 -48.21
N THR A 1187 -40.92 -22.26 -48.89
CA THR A 1187 -40.44 -21.77 -50.19
C THR A 1187 -40.04 -20.30 -50.12
N VAL A 1188 -38.89 -19.98 -50.71
CA VAL A 1188 -38.34 -18.62 -50.85
C VAL A 1188 -38.02 -18.30 -52.31
N ARG A 1189 -37.80 -17.02 -52.65
CA ARG A 1189 -37.34 -16.59 -53.99
C ARG A 1189 -35.83 -16.67 -54.09
N THR A 1190 -35.29 -17.12 -55.22
CA THR A 1190 -33.85 -16.99 -55.50
C THR A 1190 -33.44 -15.51 -55.50
N ARG A 1191 -32.23 -15.20 -55.06
CA ARG A 1191 -31.69 -13.83 -55.08
C ARG A 1191 -31.38 -13.32 -56.51
N ASP A 1192 -31.28 -14.23 -57.48
CA ASP A 1192 -30.99 -13.93 -58.89
C ASP A 1192 -32.13 -14.35 -59.83
N ILE A 1193 -32.62 -13.43 -60.67
CA ILE A 1193 -33.54 -13.69 -61.79
C ILE A 1193 -32.71 -13.64 -63.09
N PHE A 1194 -31.92 -14.67 -63.37
CA PHE A 1194 -31.36 -14.86 -64.71
C PHE A 1194 -32.23 -15.83 -65.50
N ARG A 1195 -32.87 -15.33 -66.57
CA ARG A 1195 -33.46 -16.18 -67.61
C ARG A 1195 -32.32 -16.90 -68.35
N GLY A 1196 -32.30 -18.22 -68.30
CA GLY A 1196 -31.46 -19.07 -69.14
C GLY A 1196 -31.77 -20.54 -68.90
N THR A 1197 -31.97 -21.30 -69.98
CA THR A 1197 -32.10 -22.77 -69.96
C THR A 1197 -30.73 -23.41 -69.67
N TRP A 1198 -30.70 -24.41 -68.79
CA TRP A 1198 -29.54 -25.30 -68.64
C TRP A 1198 -29.97 -26.76 -68.82
N ALA A 1199 -29.09 -27.51 -69.50
CA ALA A 1199 -29.17 -28.93 -69.82
C ALA A 1199 -28.21 -29.74 -68.93
#